data_AF-A0A9P5RR54-F1
#
_entry.id   AF-A0A9P5RR54-F1
#
_cell.length_a   1.000
_cell.length_b   1.000
_cell.length_c   1.000
_cell.angle_alpha   90.00
_cell.angle_beta   90.00
_cell.angle_gamma   90.00
#
_symmetry.space_group_name_H-M   'P 1'
#
loop_
_entity.id
_entity.type
_entity.pdbx_description
1 polymer ?
#
loop_
_entity_poly.entity_id
_entity_poly.type
_entity_poly.pdbx_seq_one_letter_code
_entity_poly.pdbx_strand_id
1 'polypeptide(L)'
;MDLPDPSAPASASKNLAAGSILDMVKQNDRPHIPVFGVSGCGKTRAVIELLTQHWGFYFNAADDDWGSGDMMTLFDSVGGYLKDVQASPVVVDPESNNAVDIFNTLFRQVLKLRHRAENDLVGLVGDVLEAAKSRIIKHGCLPKINDNTRLLVINDKAQFLGDQFKGSFKSASDSKDSLRPLLSPILHGFRRVGEDQLTLVTCGTGLSINTLFWVQSSGSEVKDSSTHFEYMEFPGFTDLESIKAYMSRVRRCLLDDESMRVFDERLPQDALHMLFGKFVGRYRPAIVEKIIERNEQGVWKALIEDTEDKLVAWKHRTIKGNLCRELNRLDQKHRDTRHDTSEETVLDILGKYFYNRCFRGEHTLEDDSVNASLVEHAFGRIKVVNHNAVTVVDEPFVFKAVENYFTATDPGFQTALKDLMDRTDAAAQGNIFERYMMTVFSETFKSRRLSDWPHQPPILEMCPDLDGEVEIVGWREPALLQGTTHEMMSMEEFMDAHVNHHSTRNNTPVAPFFFPSNKPSGPDMVFFIRIGGRTVVPVFVQMKLHQSSATLYQKLWEKALTTVSASCIQDHAKDFQNFCPDNIYISMVVAYPVVCGVRLPPAVEVPEKDACGVQQVVIRVSDTNFGQIFPKEHVEFIDRLKKAGKRAADDIDSDEDRSKKLRT
;
A
#
# COMPACT_ATOMS: atom_id res chain seq x y z
N MET A 1 -16.25 51.26 17.08
CA MET A 1 -17.07 50.05 17.02
C MET A 1 -17.48 49.85 15.58
N ASP A 2 -17.38 48.72 14.91
CA ASP A 2 -16.90 47.37 15.21
C ASP A 2 -17.09 46.59 13.90
N LEU A 3 -16.08 45.84 13.44
CA LEU A 3 -16.13 44.59 12.63
C LEU A 3 -17.09 44.51 11.40
N PRO A 4 -17.13 43.39 10.63
CA PRO A 4 -16.43 43.23 9.35
C PRO A 4 -17.38 42.97 8.16
N ASP A 5 -16.86 43.00 6.91
CA ASP A 5 -17.66 42.66 5.71
C ASP A 5 -17.43 41.20 5.25
N PRO A 6 -18.48 40.36 5.25
CA PRO A 6 -18.49 38.95 4.85
C PRO A 6 -18.50 38.69 3.33
N SER A 7 -18.20 39.70 2.50
CA SER A 7 -18.26 39.60 1.03
C SER A 7 -16.93 39.32 0.31
N ALA A 8 -15.81 39.09 1.03
CA ALA A 8 -14.60 38.56 0.42
C ALA A 8 -14.73 37.03 0.20
N PRO A 9 -14.49 36.51 -1.02
CA PRO A 9 -14.90 35.16 -1.38
C PRO A 9 -14.18 34.08 -0.58
N ALA A 10 -14.98 33.19 -0.01
CA ALA A 10 -14.60 31.95 0.66
C ALA A 10 -14.07 30.87 -0.32
N SER A 11 -13.21 31.23 -1.27
CA SER A 11 -12.58 30.28 -2.18
C SER A 11 -11.04 30.37 -2.15
N ALA A 12 -10.45 29.24 -1.77
CA ALA A 12 -9.09 28.81 -2.05
C ALA A 12 -7.93 29.33 -1.18
N SER A 13 -8.08 29.27 0.15
CA SER A 13 -6.98 28.77 1.00
C SER A 13 -7.20 27.27 1.27
N LYS A 14 -7.15 26.45 0.21
CA LYS A 14 -6.94 25.00 0.37
C LYS A 14 -5.43 24.76 0.44
N ASN A 15 -4.86 25.24 1.55
CA ASN A 15 -3.92 24.56 2.41
C ASN A 15 -2.81 23.72 1.73
N LEU A 16 -1.73 24.45 1.41
CA LEU A 16 -0.36 23.97 1.36
C LEU A 16 0.04 23.13 2.58
N ALA A 17 1.02 22.23 2.44
CA ALA A 17 1.59 21.55 3.60
C ALA A 17 2.26 22.53 4.60
N ALA A 18 3.13 23.45 4.14
CA ALA A 18 3.76 24.45 5.02
C ALA A 18 2.74 25.44 5.62
N GLY A 19 1.76 25.89 4.81
CA GLY A 19 0.67 26.75 5.25
C GLY A 19 -0.23 26.08 6.28
N SER A 20 -0.56 24.80 6.09
CA SER A 20 -1.26 24.00 7.09
C SER A 20 -0.46 23.85 8.37
N ILE A 21 0.84 23.53 8.28
CA ILE A 21 1.71 23.45 9.47
C ILE A 21 1.64 24.77 10.22
N LEU A 22 1.74 25.89 9.51
CA LEU A 22 1.67 27.22 10.11
C LEU A 22 0.30 27.55 10.70
N ASP A 23 -0.80 27.16 10.04
CA ASP A 23 -2.15 27.36 10.56
C ASP A 23 -2.36 26.54 11.85
N MET A 24 -1.84 25.30 11.88
CA MET A 24 -1.84 24.47 13.09
C MET A 24 -0.95 25.06 14.19
N VAL A 25 0.24 25.59 13.85
CA VAL A 25 1.11 26.36 14.77
C VAL A 25 0.38 27.56 15.37
N LYS A 26 -0.48 28.22 14.60
CA LYS A 26 -1.25 29.39 15.03
C LYS A 26 -2.51 29.03 15.82
N GLN A 27 -3.14 27.89 15.52
CA GLN A 27 -4.40 27.45 16.10
C GLN A 27 -4.23 26.58 17.35
N ASN A 28 -3.07 25.95 17.54
CA ASN A 28 -2.78 25.13 18.70
C ASN A 28 -2.10 25.92 19.82
N ASP A 29 -2.70 25.86 21.01
CA ASP A 29 -2.08 26.31 22.26
C ASP A 29 -0.97 25.36 22.72
N ARG A 30 -0.81 24.20 22.07
CA ARG A 30 0.21 23.20 22.40
C ARG A 30 1.56 23.54 21.74
N PRO A 31 2.69 23.53 22.47
CA PRO A 31 4.01 23.90 21.93
C PRO A 31 4.66 22.79 21.08
N HIS A 32 3.94 21.72 20.71
CA HIS A 32 4.46 20.59 19.95
C HIS A 32 3.51 20.13 18.85
N ILE A 33 4.03 19.99 17.63
CA ILE A 33 3.30 19.53 16.45
C ILE A 33 4.07 18.37 15.80
N PRO A 34 3.56 17.14 15.89
CA PRO A 34 4.12 16.01 15.17
C PRO A 34 3.60 16.00 13.72
N VAL A 35 4.53 15.94 12.75
CA VAL A 35 4.23 15.92 11.31
C VAL A 35 4.52 14.54 10.74
N PHE A 36 3.46 13.87 10.25
CA PHE A 36 3.55 12.52 9.69
C PHE A 36 3.54 12.56 8.17
N GLY A 37 4.30 11.64 7.59
CA GLY A 37 4.27 11.44 6.15
C GLY A 37 5.25 10.36 5.71
N VAL A 38 4.96 9.76 4.56
CA VAL A 38 5.79 8.73 3.92
C VAL A 38 7.10 9.31 3.38
N SER A 39 8.09 8.47 3.11
CA SER A 39 9.32 8.90 2.44
C SER A 39 8.95 9.58 1.12
N GLY A 40 9.62 10.67 0.76
CA GLY A 40 9.36 11.34 -0.52
C GLY A 40 8.00 12.06 -0.62
N CYS A 41 7.23 12.23 0.46
CA CYS A 41 5.99 13.05 0.39
C CYS A 41 6.24 14.56 0.47
N GLY A 42 7.49 15.00 0.65
CA GLY A 42 7.86 16.43 0.70
C GLY A 42 7.90 17.04 2.11
N LYS A 43 7.96 16.25 3.19
CA LYS A 43 8.06 16.74 4.58
C LYS A 43 9.20 17.74 4.75
N THR A 44 10.44 17.30 4.53
CA THR A 44 11.66 18.11 4.72
C THR A 44 11.55 19.41 3.95
N ARG A 45 11.11 19.36 2.69
CA ARG A 45 10.81 20.57 1.90
C ARG A 45 9.80 21.50 2.56
N ALA A 46 8.65 21.01 3.00
CA ALA A 46 7.66 21.88 3.64
C ALA A 46 8.18 22.51 4.94
N VAL A 47 9.01 21.78 5.69
CA VAL A 47 9.60 22.35 6.91
C VAL A 47 10.71 23.36 6.59
N ILE A 48 11.46 23.17 5.50
CA ILE A 48 12.38 24.19 4.98
C ILE A 48 11.60 25.41 4.49
N GLU A 49 10.55 25.22 3.69
CA GLU A 49 9.66 26.30 3.24
C GLU A 49 9.12 27.10 4.44
N LEU A 50 8.74 26.41 5.52
CA LEU A 50 8.32 27.05 6.77
C LEU A 50 9.46 27.87 7.40
N LEU A 51 10.68 27.33 7.45
CA LEU A 51 11.87 28.04 7.97
C LEU A 51 12.36 29.19 7.07
N THR A 52 11.99 29.22 5.79
CA THR A 52 12.24 30.41 4.94
C THR A 52 11.31 31.58 5.26
N GLN A 53 10.18 31.30 5.90
CA GLN A 53 9.16 32.29 6.26
C GLN A 53 9.20 32.66 7.75
N HIS A 54 9.82 31.81 8.58
CA HIS A 54 9.84 31.94 10.03
C HIS A 54 11.20 31.59 10.62
N TRP A 55 11.61 32.30 11.66
CA TRP A 55 12.82 31.98 12.41
C TRP A 55 12.68 30.68 13.17
N GLY A 56 13.71 29.86 13.10
CA GLY A 56 13.76 28.62 13.85
C GLY A 56 15.07 27.88 13.72
N PHE A 57 15.15 26.77 14.44
CA PHE A 57 16.26 25.84 14.43
C PHE A 57 15.87 24.62 13.60
N TYR A 58 16.77 24.21 12.70
CA TYR A 58 16.64 22.95 11.98
C TYR A 58 17.60 21.93 12.57
N PHE A 59 17.05 20.83 13.03
CA PHE A 59 17.79 19.72 13.61
C PHE A 59 17.54 18.46 12.82
N ASN A 60 18.63 17.76 12.51
CA ASN A 60 18.57 16.48 11.83
C ASN A 60 19.16 15.39 12.72
N ALA A 61 18.37 14.35 12.95
CA ALA A 61 18.73 13.20 13.75
C ALA A 61 19.59 12.15 13.02
N ALA A 62 19.83 12.27 11.71
CA ALA A 62 20.60 11.31 10.91
C ALA A 62 21.95 11.87 10.45
N ASP A 63 23.02 11.09 10.63
CA ASP A 63 24.40 11.46 10.23
C ASP A 63 24.67 11.28 8.72
N ASP A 64 23.91 10.39 8.04
CA ASP A 64 24.17 9.95 6.66
C ASP A 64 23.24 10.60 5.61
N ASP A 65 22.20 11.30 6.07
CA ASP A 65 21.15 11.86 5.22
C ASP A 65 20.71 13.19 5.83
N TRP A 66 21.24 14.30 5.31
CA TRP A 66 21.01 15.67 5.80
C TRP A 66 19.55 16.16 5.67
N GLY A 67 18.59 15.26 5.42
CA GLY A 67 17.16 15.53 5.37
C GLY A 67 16.62 15.36 3.95
N SER A 68 17.35 15.85 2.96
CA SER A 68 17.15 15.63 1.53
C SER A 68 18.31 16.29 0.77
N GLY A 69 18.42 16.06 -0.54
CA GLY A 69 19.32 16.86 -1.40
C GLY A 69 19.04 18.36 -1.29
N ASP A 70 17.81 18.75 -0.95
CA ASP A 70 17.40 20.16 -0.81
C ASP A 70 18.19 20.88 0.29
N MET A 71 18.51 20.21 1.42
CA MET A 71 19.34 20.82 2.48
C MET A 71 20.79 21.01 2.04
N MET A 72 21.34 20.08 1.27
CA MET A 72 22.69 20.23 0.71
C MET A 72 22.73 21.35 -0.32
N THR A 73 21.73 21.41 -1.22
CA THR A 73 21.59 22.51 -2.18
C THR A 73 21.45 23.87 -1.48
N LEU A 74 20.65 23.95 -0.41
CA LEU A 74 20.52 25.15 0.41
C LEU A 74 21.86 25.52 1.05
N PHE A 75 22.53 24.55 1.67
CA PHE A 75 23.83 24.76 2.33
C PHE A 75 24.90 25.23 1.35
N ASP A 76 24.98 24.60 0.17
CA ASP A 76 25.93 24.97 -0.89
C ASP A 76 25.62 26.35 -1.47
N SER A 77 24.33 26.67 -1.67
CA SER A 77 23.88 27.98 -2.17
C SER A 77 24.18 29.10 -1.18
N VAL A 78 23.87 28.90 0.11
CA VAL A 78 24.18 29.85 1.18
C VAL A 78 25.69 29.96 1.39
N GLY A 79 26.41 28.84 1.34
CA GLY A 79 27.87 28.80 1.44
C GLY A 79 28.56 29.54 0.29
N GLY A 80 28.03 29.47 -0.93
CA GLY A 80 28.46 30.29 -2.06
C GLY A 80 28.22 31.78 -1.83
N TYR A 81 27.00 32.14 -1.44
CA TYR A 81 26.64 33.53 -1.15
C TYR A 81 27.49 34.15 -0.03
N LEU A 82 27.78 33.41 1.05
CA LEU A 82 28.62 33.89 2.15
C LEU A 82 30.08 34.11 1.72
N LYS A 83 30.60 33.29 0.79
CA LYS A 83 31.93 33.50 0.20
C LYS A 83 31.96 34.77 -0.65
N ASP A 84 30.90 35.05 -1.40
CA ASP A 84 30.78 36.26 -2.22
C ASP A 84 30.61 37.52 -1.36
N VAL A 85 29.90 37.43 -0.22
CA VAL A 85 29.77 38.52 0.75
C VAL A 85 31.09 38.80 1.48
N GLN A 86 31.90 37.77 1.77
CA GLN A 86 33.25 37.92 2.35
C GLN A 86 34.28 38.53 1.38
N ALA A 87 34.01 38.52 0.08
CA ALA A 87 34.83 39.22 -0.92
C ALA A 87 34.53 40.74 -0.98
N SER A 88 33.49 41.22 -0.29
CA SER A 88 33.16 42.64 -0.13
C SER A 88 33.67 43.16 1.22
N PRO A 89 34.14 44.41 1.35
CA PRO A 89 34.91 44.89 2.51
C PRO A 89 34.01 45.24 3.72
N VAL A 90 33.03 44.40 4.02
CA VAL A 90 32.29 44.45 5.28
C VAL A 90 33.05 43.55 6.25
N VAL A 91 33.53 44.13 7.35
CA VAL A 91 34.19 43.40 8.44
C VAL A 91 33.17 42.45 9.06
N VAL A 92 33.17 41.20 8.60
CA VAL A 92 32.46 40.10 9.25
C VAL A 92 33.43 39.46 10.24
N ASP A 93 33.03 39.45 11.51
CA ASP A 93 33.75 38.81 12.61
C ASP A 93 33.95 37.31 12.29
N PRO A 94 35.18 36.79 12.24
CA PRO A 94 35.44 35.38 11.89
C PRO A 94 34.84 34.38 12.89
N GLU A 95 34.41 34.80 14.09
CA GLU A 95 33.68 33.94 15.03
C GLU A 95 32.22 33.69 14.64
N SER A 96 31.61 34.48 13.75
CA SER A 96 30.19 34.32 13.36
C SER A 96 29.95 33.26 12.28
N ASN A 97 31.02 32.69 11.71
CA ASN A 97 30.94 31.89 10.48
C ASN A 97 30.95 30.37 10.68
N ASN A 98 30.98 29.91 11.94
CA ASN A 98 30.68 28.53 12.24
C ASN A 98 29.18 28.42 12.47
N ALA A 99 28.44 27.89 11.50
CA ALA A 99 27.14 27.27 11.79
C ALA A 99 27.40 26.25 12.92
N VAL A 100 27.02 26.61 14.16
CA VAL A 100 27.26 25.75 15.31
C VAL A 100 26.39 24.53 15.10
N ASP A 101 27.02 23.39 14.85
CA ASP A 101 26.37 22.10 14.86
C ASP A 101 26.02 21.76 16.32
N ILE A 102 24.87 22.30 16.74
CA ILE A 102 24.29 22.13 18.06
C ILE A 102 24.07 20.64 18.34
N PHE A 103 23.78 19.83 17.32
CA PHE A 103 23.60 18.39 17.46
C PHE A 103 24.90 17.65 17.68
N ASN A 104 25.97 17.94 16.95
CA ASN A 104 27.28 17.37 17.24
C ASN A 104 27.81 17.82 18.60
N THR A 105 27.49 19.04 19.03
CA THR A 105 27.80 19.53 20.38
C THR A 105 27.02 18.76 21.44
N LEU A 106 25.69 18.64 21.29
CA LEU A 106 24.83 17.87 22.19
C LEU A 106 25.20 16.38 22.18
N PHE A 107 25.44 15.78 21.03
CA PHE A 107 25.78 14.37 20.83
C PHE A 107 27.15 14.02 21.44
N ARG A 108 28.18 14.86 21.24
CA ARG A 108 29.48 14.71 21.92
C ARG A 108 29.34 14.80 23.43
N GLN A 109 28.45 15.64 23.93
CA GLN A 109 28.19 15.74 25.36
C GLN A 109 27.34 14.57 25.88
N VAL A 110 26.34 14.09 25.14
CA VAL A 110 25.56 12.87 25.43
C VAL A 110 26.48 11.65 25.47
N LEU A 111 27.44 11.52 24.55
CA LEU A 111 28.47 10.49 24.58
C LEU A 111 29.33 10.60 25.84
N LYS A 112 29.73 11.82 26.25
CA LYS A 112 30.46 12.04 27.50
C LYS A 112 29.62 11.70 28.74
N LEU A 113 28.33 12.04 28.76
CA LEU A 113 27.37 11.71 29.82
C LEU A 113 27.18 10.19 29.94
N ARG A 114 27.04 9.48 28.81
CA ARG A 114 26.99 8.01 28.74
C ARG A 114 28.23 7.35 29.33
N HIS A 115 29.39 7.99 29.24
CA HIS A 115 30.65 7.49 29.79
C HIS A 115 30.94 7.93 31.24
N ARG A 116 30.25 8.94 31.79
CA ARG A 116 30.60 9.55 33.09
C ARG A 116 29.55 9.45 34.20
N ALA A 117 28.39 8.83 33.94
CA ALA A 117 27.32 8.67 34.93
C ALA A 117 26.82 10.00 35.53
N GLU A 118 26.79 11.07 34.73
CA GLU A 118 26.15 12.34 35.09
C GLU A 118 24.72 12.36 34.52
N ASN A 119 23.76 12.86 35.31
CA ASN A 119 22.34 12.49 35.19
C ASN A 119 21.41 13.53 34.55
N ASP A 120 21.88 14.73 34.16
CA ASP A 120 20.96 15.80 33.72
C ASP A 120 21.09 16.17 32.23
N LEU A 121 20.67 15.24 31.38
CA LEU A 121 20.55 15.49 29.93
C LEU A 121 19.52 16.60 29.63
N VAL A 122 18.51 16.76 30.47
CA VAL A 122 17.44 17.75 30.30
C VAL A 122 17.97 19.17 30.51
N GLY A 123 18.71 19.40 31.60
CA GLY A 123 19.38 20.66 31.89
C GLY A 123 20.39 21.03 30.80
N LEU A 124 21.18 20.06 30.34
CA LEU A 124 22.14 20.29 29.25
C LEU A 124 21.49 20.74 27.94
N VAL A 125 20.41 20.07 27.51
CA VAL A 125 19.65 20.48 26.31
C VAL A 125 19.14 21.91 26.48
N GLY A 126 18.73 22.28 27.70
CA GLY A 126 18.29 23.63 28.00
C GLY A 126 19.37 24.70 27.92
N ASP A 127 20.52 24.45 28.56
CA ASP A 127 21.63 25.40 28.56
C ASP A 127 22.14 25.69 27.14
N VAL A 128 22.23 24.66 26.29
CA VAL A 128 22.69 24.80 24.91
C VAL A 128 21.70 25.62 24.07
N LEU A 129 20.40 25.41 24.26
CA LEU A 129 19.36 26.11 23.51
C LEU A 129 19.26 27.59 23.91
N GLU A 130 19.32 27.90 25.21
CA GLU A 130 19.35 29.29 25.70
C GLU A 130 20.62 30.03 25.26
N ALA A 131 21.77 29.35 25.24
CA ALA A 131 22.99 29.92 24.69
C ALA A 131 22.86 30.23 23.18
N ALA A 132 22.24 29.34 22.41
CA ALA A 132 21.99 29.55 20.97
C ALA A 132 21.03 30.73 20.74
N LYS A 133 19.92 30.78 21.47
CA LYS A 133 18.93 31.87 21.43
C LYS A 133 19.57 33.22 21.77
N SER A 134 20.34 33.28 22.86
CA SER A 134 21.06 34.48 23.29
C SER A 134 22.01 35.00 22.21
N ARG A 135 22.68 34.10 21.48
CA ARG A 135 23.55 34.46 20.35
C ARG A 135 22.75 35.01 19.18
N ILE A 136 21.63 34.39 18.81
CA ILE A 136 20.80 34.89 17.70
C ILE A 136 20.25 36.29 18.01
N ILE A 137 19.76 36.52 19.23
CA ILE A 137 19.30 37.84 19.67
C ILE A 137 20.44 38.86 19.62
N LYS A 138 21.62 38.49 20.11
CA LYS A 138 22.81 39.36 20.16
C LYS A 138 23.34 39.73 18.77
N HIS A 139 23.28 38.81 17.80
CA HIS A 139 23.90 38.94 16.48
C HIS A 139 22.88 39.24 15.35
N GLY A 140 21.62 39.57 15.68
CA GLY A 140 20.46 39.54 14.79
C GLY A 140 20.67 40.00 13.34
N CYS A 141 20.46 39.08 12.41
CA CYS A 141 20.19 39.38 10.99
C CYS A 141 18.70 39.75 10.83
N LEU A 142 18.36 40.55 9.81
CA LEU A 142 16.98 40.89 9.49
C LEU A 142 16.16 39.63 9.13
N PRO A 143 14.90 39.51 9.60
CA PRO A 143 14.17 40.45 10.46
C PRO A 143 14.49 40.32 11.97
N LYS A 144 14.40 41.44 12.70
CA LYS A 144 14.73 41.55 14.14
C LYS A 144 13.84 40.62 15.00
N ILE A 145 14.46 39.65 15.64
CA ILE A 145 13.85 38.78 16.65
C ILE A 145 13.67 39.59 17.95
N ASN A 146 12.49 39.53 18.56
CA ASN A 146 12.22 40.08 19.89
C ASN A 146 11.87 38.97 20.89
N ASP A 147 11.85 39.27 22.19
CA ASP A 147 11.63 38.28 23.27
C ASP A 147 10.27 37.56 23.20
N ASN A 148 9.32 38.08 22.41
CA ASN A 148 7.99 37.50 22.21
C ASN A 148 7.87 36.72 20.89
N THR A 149 8.95 36.60 20.12
CA THR A 149 8.95 35.87 18.85
C THR A 149 8.96 34.37 19.13
N ARG A 150 7.89 33.67 18.76
CA ARG A 150 7.87 32.20 18.78
C ARG A 150 8.86 31.64 17.76
N LEU A 151 9.86 30.89 18.23
CA LEU A 151 10.84 30.23 17.36
C LEU A 151 10.38 28.80 17.04
N LEU A 152 10.56 28.40 15.79
CA LEU A 152 10.33 27.02 15.39
C LEU A 152 11.52 26.14 15.80
N VAL A 153 11.26 24.93 16.26
CA VAL A 153 12.30 23.91 16.46
C VAL A 153 11.91 22.70 15.62
N ILE A 154 12.60 22.49 14.51
CA ILE A 154 12.34 21.37 13.61
C ILE A 154 13.26 20.23 13.99
N ASN A 155 12.71 19.07 14.33
CA ASN A 155 13.44 17.83 14.52
C ASN A 155 13.12 16.87 13.38
N ASP A 156 13.89 16.91 12.29
CA ASP A 156 13.76 16.02 11.13
C ASP A 156 14.51 14.70 11.33
N LYS A 157 14.06 13.68 10.60
CA LYS A 157 14.52 12.28 10.71
C LYS A 157 14.41 11.73 12.14
N ALA A 158 13.48 12.23 12.95
CA ALA A 158 13.38 11.92 14.37
C ALA A 158 13.18 10.42 14.68
N GLN A 159 12.76 9.61 13.70
CA GLN A 159 12.68 8.16 13.84
C GLN A 159 14.04 7.53 14.20
N PHE A 160 15.17 8.11 13.78
CA PHE A 160 16.50 7.63 14.16
C PHE A 160 16.74 7.66 15.68
N LEU A 161 16.30 8.75 16.33
CA LEU A 161 16.39 8.88 17.80
C LEU A 161 15.40 7.96 18.52
N GLY A 162 14.29 7.60 17.85
CA GLY A 162 13.30 6.63 18.32
C GLY A 162 13.81 5.19 18.26
N ASP A 163 14.42 4.81 17.14
CA ASP A 163 14.70 3.41 16.80
C ASP A 163 16.10 2.97 17.22
N GLN A 164 17.14 3.74 16.91
CA GLN A 164 18.54 3.32 17.15
C GLN A 164 18.90 3.28 18.64
N PHE A 165 18.21 4.08 19.45
CA PHE A 165 18.45 4.21 20.88
C PHE A 165 17.26 3.73 21.71
N LYS A 166 16.42 2.86 21.16
CA LYS A 166 15.27 2.29 21.86
C LYS A 166 15.71 1.62 23.17
N GLY A 167 15.06 2.01 24.27
CA GLY A 167 15.36 1.51 25.62
C GLY A 167 16.67 1.99 26.24
N SER A 168 17.26 3.06 25.71
CA SER A 168 18.45 3.68 26.32
C SER A 168 18.12 4.46 27.61
N PHE A 169 16.85 4.77 27.85
CA PHE A 169 16.40 5.58 28.99
C PHE A 169 15.23 4.92 29.72
N LYS A 170 15.01 5.31 30.98
CA LYS A 170 13.82 4.92 31.76
C LYS A 170 13.14 6.17 32.30
N SER A 171 11.81 6.16 32.32
CA SER A 171 11.07 7.24 33.00
C SER A 171 11.31 7.19 34.50
N ALA A 172 11.48 8.34 35.14
CA ALA A 172 11.58 8.44 36.60
C ALA A 172 10.24 8.16 37.30
N SER A 173 9.10 8.27 36.59
CA SER A 173 7.74 8.25 37.14
C SER A 173 6.96 6.95 36.98
N ASP A 174 7.49 5.93 36.29
CA ASP A 174 6.81 4.64 36.07
C ASP A 174 7.58 3.47 36.69
N SER A 175 6.93 2.73 37.60
CA SER A 175 7.50 1.60 38.36
C SER A 175 7.52 0.27 37.61
N LYS A 176 7.01 0.23 36.38
CA LYS A 176 7.11 -0.90 35.44
C LYS A 176 7.94 -0.49 34.23
N ASP A 177 8.84 -1.35 33.78
CA ASP A 177 9.80 -1.18 32.68
C ASP A 177 9.30 -0.33 31.49
N SER A 178 9.34 1.00 31.65
CA SER A 178 9.04 1.94 30.57
C SER A 178 10.35 2.39 29.95
N LEU A 179 11.01 1.43 29.29
CA LEU A 179 12.17 1.71 28.46
C LEU A 179 11.75 2.74 27.38
N ARG A 180 12.40 3.90 27.39
CA ARG A 180 12.18 5.03 26.48
C ARG A 180 13.36 5.15 25.50
N PRO A 181 13.11 5.67 24.28
CA PRO A 181 14.18 5.99 23.35
C PRO A 181 14.84 7.34 23.70
N LEU A 182 15.98 7.64 23.06
CA LEU A 182 16.68 8.93 23.18
C LEU A 182 15.81 10.13 22.73
N LEU A 183 14.86 9.91 21.83
CA LEU A 183 13.93 10.94 21.39
C LEU A 183 13.14 11.55 22.57
N SER A 184 12.73 10.75 23.55
CA SER A 184 11.91 11.19 24.68
C SER A 184 12.58 12.27 25.55
N PRO A 185 13.80 12.08 26.09
CA PRO A 185 14.47 13.11 26.88
C PRO A 185 14.84 14.35 26.07
N ILE A 186 15.12 14.24 24.76
CA ILE A 186 15.38 15.39 23.88
C ILE A 186 14.14 16.27 23.75
N LEU A 187 12.99 15.66 23.42
CA LEU A 187 11.72 16.39 23.32
C LEU A 187 11.32 17.02 24.66
N HIS A 188 11.59 16.34 25.78
CA HIS A 188 11.36 16.88 27.11
C HIS A 188 12.23 18.11 27.41
N GLY A 189 13.53 18.06 27.07
CA GLY A 189 14.44 19.19 27.21
C GLY A 189 13.95 20.42 26.43
N PHE A 190 13.57 20.25 25.17
CA PHE A 190 13.04 21.35 24.36
C PHE A 190 11.76 21.97 24.93
N ARG A 191 10.86 21.17 25.49
CA ARG A 191 9.62 21.67 26.13
C ARG A 191 9.91 22.49 27.37
N ARG A 192 10.82 22.03 28.22
CA ARG A 192 11.15 22.70 29.50
C ARG A 192 11.75 24.10 29.30
N VAL A 193 12.45 24.32 28.19
CA VAL A 193 13.06 25.62 27.86
C VAL A 193 12.04 26.60 27.29
N GLY A 194 11.05 26.08 26.58
CA GLY A 194 10.26 26.86 25.65
C GLY A 194 8.83 27.12 26.07
N GLU A 195 8.50 27.07 27.37
CA GLU A 195 7.15 26.95 27.95
C GLU A 195 6.02 27.67 27.18
N ASP A 196 6.28 28.82 26.51
CA ASP A 196 5.39 29.40 25.46
C ASP A 196 6.08 29.98 24.20
N GLN A 197 7.42 29.93 24.14
CA GLN A 197 8.24 30.65 23.15
C GLN A 197 8.77 29.75 22.03
N LEU A 198 8.67 28.43 22.17
CA LEU A 198 9.10 27.47 21.15
C LEU A 198 7.92 26.68 20.61
N THR A 199 7.91 26.47 19.30
CA THR A 199 7.02 25.49 18.68
C THR A 199 7.84 24.38 18.07
N LEU A 200 7.76 23.20 18.70
CA LEU A 200 8.53 22.02 18.33
C LEU A 200 7.79 21.23 17.25
N VAL A 201 8.35 21.18 16.06
CA VAL A 201 7.87 20.39 14.94
C VAL A 201 8.72 19.12 14.83
N THR A 202 8.13 17.96 15.11
CA THR A 202 8.86 16.68 14.98
C THR A 202 8.42 15.98 13.72
N CYS A 203 9.36 15.71 12.81
CA CYS A 203 9.11 15.08 11.52
C CYS A 203 10.12 13.97 11.24
N GLY A 204 9.74 13.05 10.37
CA GLY A 204 10.55 11.88 10.08
C GLY A 204 9.81 10.92 9.16
N THR A 205 10.57 10.18 8.36
CA THR A 205 9.98 9.11 7.56
C THR A 205 9.77 7.93 8.48
N GLY A 206 8.51 7.52 8.65
CA GLY A 206 8.21 6.37 9.50
C GLY A 206 8.07 6.68 10.99
N LEU A 207 7.68 7.90 11.37
CA LEU A 207 7.27 8.11 12.76
C LEU A 207 6.01 7.28 13.07
N SER A 208 6.12 6.32 13.99
CA SER A 208 4.98 5.51 14.42
C SER A 208 4.16 6.17 15.53
N ILE A 209 3.02 5.58 15.87
CA ILE A 209 2.21 5.99 17.03
C ILE A 209 3.01 5.94 18.34
N ASN A 210 4.04 5.09 18.43
CA ASN A 210 4.95 5.11 19.58
C ASN A 210 5.64 6.47 19.72
N THR A 211 5.98 7.11 18.61
CA THR A 211 6.50 8.47 18.62
C THR A 211 5.46 9.47 19.10
N LEU A 212 4.18 9.33 18.72
CA LEU A 212 3.09 10.14 19.27
C LEU A 212 2.96 9.97 20.79
N PHE A 213 2.99 8.74 21.28
CA PHE A 213 2.93 8.45 22.71
C PHE A 213 4.14 9.01 23.45
N TRP A 214 5.36 8.85 22.92
CA TRP A 214 6.54 9.45 23.53
C TRP A 214 6.47 10.96 23.51
N VAL A 215 6.09 11.55 22.38
CA VAL A 215 5.84 12.99 22.26
C VAL A 215 4.85 13.42 23.34
N GLN A 216 3.67 12.82 23.47
CA GLN A 216 2.68 13.26 24.46
C GLN A 216 3.12 13.02 25.91
N SER A 217 3.74 11.88 26.20
CA SER A 217 4.15 11.50 27.56
C SER A 217 5.47 12.12 28.04
N SER A 218 6.30 12.66 27.13
CA SER A 218 7.58 13.26 27.51
C SER A 218 7.39 14.64 28.13
N GLY A 219 7.39 14.69 29.46
CA GLY A 219 7.51 15.95 30.20
C GLY A 219 6.26 16.52 30.84
N SER A 220 5.13 15.80 30.84
CA SER A 220 3.97 16.20 31.63
C SER A 220 4.01 15.52 32.99
N GLU A 221 3.98 16.30 34.08
CA GLU A 221 3.76 15.77 35.44
C GLU A 221 2.38 15.10 35.58
N VAL A 222 1.44 15.49 34.72
CA VAL A 222 0.13 14.87 34.55
C VAL A 222 0.21 13.93 33.35
N LYS A 223 -0.02 12.62 33.53
CA LYS A 223 -0.30 11.72 32.42
C LYS A 223 -1.56 12.24 31.72
N ASP A 224 -1.39 12.96 30.60
CA ASP A 224 -2.51 13.34 29.74
C ASP A 224 -3.12 12.02 29.24
N SER A 225 -4.26 11.63 29.83
CA SER A 225 -4.96 10.38 29.54
C SER A 225 -5.79 10.50 28.25
N SER A 226 -5.69 11.62 27.54
CA SER A 226 -6.36 11.82 26.28
C SER A 226 -5.79 10.85 25.22
N THR A 227 -6.67 10.00 24.69
CA THR A 227 -6.43 9.19 23.47
C THR A 227 -6.48 10.05 22.19
N HIS A 228 -6.54 11.38 22.35
CA HIS A 228 -6.66 12.33 21.25
C HIS A 228 -5.26 12.76 20.82
N PHE A 229 -4.86 12.33 19.64
CA PHE A 229 -3.63 12.76 18.99
C PHE A 229 -3.95 13.88 18.02
N GLU A 230 -3.43 15.07 18.27
CA GLU A 230 -3.34 16.11 17.25
C GLU A 230 -2.14 15.78 16.36
N TYR A 231 -2.39 15.51 15.09
CA TYR A 231 -1.34 15.27 14.11
C TYR A 231 -1.73 15.85 12.76
N MET A 232 -0.71 16.18 11.98
CA MET A 232 -0.90 16.60 10.59
C MET A 232 -0.67 15.44 9.64
N GLU A 233 -1.64 15.21 8.76
CA GLU A 233 -1.40 14.47 7.54
C GLU A 233 -0.84 15.40 6.47
N PHE A 234 0.29 15.01 5.88
CA PHE A 234 0.82 15.72 4.72
C PHE A 234 -0.11 15.53 3.52
N PRO A 235 -0.69 16.60 2.93
CA PRO A 235 -1.58 16.45 1.80
C PRO A 235 -0.85 15.77 0.63
N GLY A 236 -1.57 15.07 -0.24
CA GLY A 236 -1.01 14.49 -1.48
C GLY A 236 -1.35 15.32 -2.72
N PHE A 237 -1.00 14.78 -3.88
CA PHE A 237 -1.69 15.12 -5.13
C PHE A 237 -3.01 14.35 -5.16
N THR A 238 -4.08 14.97 -4.63
CA THR A 238 -5.41 14.36 -4.52
C THR A 238 -6.23 14.49 -5.80
N ASP A 239 -5.96 15.55 -6.56
CA ASP A 239 -6.64 15.90 -7.81
C ASP A 239 -5.74 16.77 -8.69
N LEU A 240 -6.16 17.03 -9.92
CA LEU A 240 -5.39 17.85 -10.86
C LEU A 240 -5.20 19.29 -10.35
N GLU A 241 -6.16 19.83 -9.59
CA GLU A 241 -6.08 21.18 -9.03
C GLU A 241 -5.02 21.29 -7.94
N SER A 242 -4.80 20.22 -7.16
CA SER A 242 -3.74 20.15 -6.15
C SER A 242 -2.33 20.25 -6.76
N ILE A 243 -2.14 19.68 -7.96
CA ILE A 243 -0.89 19.76 -8.71
C ILE A 243 -0.73 21.15 -9.34
N LYS A 244 -1.79 21.70 -9.94
CA LYS A 244 -1.78 23.09 -10.46
C LYS A 244 -1.45 24.08 -9.36
N ALA A 245 -2.05 23.94 -8.17
CA ALA A 245 -1.77 24.78 -7.03
C ALA A 245 -0.31 24.68 -6.58
N TYR A 246 0.29 23.48 -6.66
CA TYR A 246 1.72 23.28 -6.42
C TYR A 246 2.57 24.01 -7.45
N MET A 247 2.30 23.82 -8.74
CA MET A 247 3.05 24.48 -9.82
C MET A 247 2.95 26.00 -9.77
N SER A 248 1.76 26.56 -9.52
CA SER A 248 1.55 28.00 -9.36
C SER A 248 2.36 28.60 -8.20
N ARG A 249 2.80 27.80 -7.22
CA ARG A 249 3.69 28.27 -6.16
C ARG A 249 5.14 28.26 -6.59
N VAL A 250 5.59 27.15 -7.19
CA VAL A 250 6.96 27.07 -7.75
C VAL A 250 7.16 28.22 -8.74
N ARG A 251 6.16 28.47 -9.59
CA ARG A 251 6.13 29.60 -10.53
C ARG A 251 6.25 30.97 -9.85
N ARG A 252 5.58 31.18 -8.70
CA ARG A 252 5.64 32.44 -7.93
C ARG A 252 7.00 32.67 -7.24
N CYS A 253 7.79 31.63 -7.07
CA CYS A 253 9.15 31.74 -6.53
C CYS A 253 10.18 32.13 -7.60
N LEU A 254 9.79 32.19 -8.87
CA LEU A 254 10.66 32.61 -9.97
C LEU A 254 10.76 34.14 -10.01
N LEU A 255 11.96 34.66 -10.27
CA LEU A 255 12.28 36.08 -10.08
C LEU A 255 11.88 36.97 -11.27
N ASP A 256 11.78 36.41 -12.47
CA ASP A 256 11.56 37.15 -13.72
C ASP A 256 10.58 36.45 -14.67
N ASP A 257 10.00 37.24 -15.58
CA ASP A 257 8.99 36.79 -16.55
C ASP A 257 9.55 35.74 -17.53
N GLU A 258 10.84 35.78 -17.84
CA GLU A 258 11.50 34.81 -18.73
C GLU A 258 11.54 33.44 -18.08
N SER A 259 11.94 33.35 -16.81
CA SER A 259 11.94 32.15 -15.99
C SER A 259 10.53 31.57 -15.85
N MET A 260 9.52 32.43 -15.67
CA MET A 260 8.12 32.00 -15.63
C MET A 260 7.66 31.41 -16.98
N ARG A 261 8.01 32.06 -18.10
CA ARG A 261 7.68 31.56 -19.44
C ARG A 261 8.33 30.21 -19.71
N VAL A 262 9.61 30.08 -19.37
CA VAL A 262 10.39 28.84 -19.51
C VAL A 262 9.81 27.72 -18.64
N PHE A 263 9.35 28.03 -17.43
CA PHE A 263 8.65 27.08 -16.57
C PHE A 263 7.36 26.57 -17.22
N ASP A 264 6.52 27.47 -17.74
CA ASP A 264 5.25 27.14 -18.39
C ASP A 264 5.47 26.31 -19.68
N GLU A 265 6.51 26.62 -20.47
CA GLU A 265 6.89 25.87 -21.68
C GLU A 265 7.37 24.44 -21.38
N ARG A 266 8.01 24.21 -20.23
CA ARG A 266 8.60 22.91 -19.85
C ARG A 266 7.63 21.95 -19.19
N LEU A 267 6.57 22.48 -18.58
CA LEU A 267 5.55 21.70 -17.88
C LEU A 267 4.17 21.95 -18.52
N PRO A 268 3.95 21.45 -19.75
CA PRO A 268 2.67 21.60 -20.43
C PRO A 268 1.55 20.86 -19.70
N GLN A 269 0.31 21.13 -20.10
CA GLN A 269 -0.88 20.49 -19.53
C GLN A 269 -0.83 18.95 -19.59
N ASP A 270 -0.22 18.37 -20.63
CA ASP A 270 -0.04 16.91 -20.72
C ASP A 270 0.91 16.35 -19.64
N ALA A 271 1.93 17.13 -19.24
CA ALA A 271 2.81 16.76 -18.13
C ALA A 271 2.05 16.74 -16.80
N LEU A 272 1.14 17.69 -16.59
CA LEU A 272 0.24 17.72 -15.43
C LEU A 272 -0.66 16.47 -15.36
N HIS A 273 -1.28 16.09 -16.48
CA HIS A 273 -2.10 14.88 -16.54
C HIS A 273 -1.28 13.62 -16.28
N MET A 274 -0.06 13.54 -16.80
CA MET A 274 0.81 12.39 -16.55
C MET A 274 1.33 12.33 -15.11
N LEU A 275 1.69 13.49 -14.53
CA LEU A 275 2.04 13.60 -13.11
C LEU A 275 0.87 13.15 -12.23
N PHE A 276 -0.36 13.56 -12.54
CA PHE A 276 -1.54 13.09 -11.82
C PHE A 276 -1.73 11.58 -12.00
N GLY A 277 -1.73 11.08 -13.23
CA GLY A 277 -1.99 9.67 -13.50
C GLY A 277 -0.97 8.72 -12.87
N LYS A 278 0.29 9.16 -12.72
CA LYS A 278 1.36 8.34 -12.13
C LYS A 278 1.60 8.61 -10.66
N PHE A 279 1.48 9.86 -10.21
CA PHE A 279 1.82 10.35 -8.86
C PHE A 279 0.63 10.92 -8.08
N VAL A 280 -0.59 10.52 -8.43
CA VAL A 280 -1.75 10.66 -7.53
C VAL A 280 -1.47 9.94 -6.22
N GLY A 281 -1.86 10.57 -5.10
CA GLY A 281 -1.54 10.10 -3.76
C GLY A 281 -0.54 11.00 -3.07
N ARG A 282 0.12 10.50 -2.02
CA ARG A 282 0.95 11.30 -1.12
C ARG A 282 2.40 11.35 -1.55
N TYR A 283 2.82 10.48 -2.47
CA TYR A 283 4.19 10.48 -2.96
C TYR A 283 4.45 11.69 -3.86
N ARG A 284 5.40 12.55 -3.49
CA ARG A 284 5.75 13.78 -4.23
C ARG A 284 7.25 13.83 -4.49
N PRO A 285 7.72 13.06 -5.48
CA PRO A 285 9.13 13.14 -5.85
C PRO A 285 9.40 14.52 -6.46
N ALA A 286 10.64 14.98 -6.33
CA ALA A 286 11.12 16.26 -6.89
C ALA A 286 11.22 16.22 -8.44
N ILE A 287 10.17 15.76 -9.11
CA ILE A 287 10.11 15.58 -10.56
C ILE A 287 10.00 16.94 -11.23
N VAL A 288 9.15 17.82 -10.72
CA VAL A 288 8.95 19.18 -11.26
C VAL A 288 10.28 19.92 -11.31
N GLU A 289 11.06 19.81 -10.24
CA GLU A 289 12.39 20.40 -10.10
C GLU A 289 13.38 19.78 -11.08
N LYS A 290 13.42 18.45 -11.17
CA LYS A 290 14.29 17.75 -12.15
C LYS A 290 13.94 18.08 -13.60
N ILE A 291 12.66 18.33 -13.90
CA ILE A 291 12.22 18.77 -15.24
C ILE A 291 12.78 20.17 -15.53
N ILE A 292 12.76 21.07 -14.55
CA ILE A 292 13.33 22.40 -14.67
C ILE A 292 14.85 22.33 -14.85
N GLU A 293 15.55 21.58 -13.99
CA GLU A 293 17.01 21.46 -13.96
C GLU A 293 17.60 20.94 -15.28
N ARG A 294 16.94 19.97 -15.92
CA ARG A 294 17.44 19.39 -17.18
C ARG A 294 17.44 20.36 -18.36
N ASN A 295 16.74 21.48 -18.27
CA ASN A 295 16.84 22.57 -19.24
C ASN A 295 16.50 22.20 -20.70
N GLU A 296 15.72 21.13 -20.93
CA GLU A 296 15.42 20.56 -22.24
C GLU A 296 13.90 20.40 -22.47
N GLN A 297 13.39 20.82 -23.63
CA GLN A 297 11.97 20.74 -23.96
C GLN A 297 11.54 19.29 -24.25
N GLY A 298 10.40 18.87 -23.71
CA GLY A 298 9.81 17.54 -23.97
C GLY A 298 10.42 16.38 -23.15
N VAL A 299 11.46 16.62 -22.36
CA VAL A 299 12.11 15.59 -21.51
C VAL A 299 11.24 15.16 -20.33
N TRP A 300 10.22 15.95 -19.98
CA TRP A 300 9.34 15.68 -18.85
C TRP A 300 8.72 14.28 -18.89
N LYS A 301 8.31 13.78 -20.06
CA LYS A 301 7.68 12.46 -20.18
C LYS A 301 8.63 11.35 -19.76
N ALA A 302 9.82 11.33 -20.36
CA ALA A 302 10.85 10.34 -20.05
C ALA A 302 11.29 10.43 -18.58
N LEU A 303 11.34 11.64 -18.01
CA LEU A 303 11.75 11.85 -16.62
C LEU A 303 10.69 11.39 -15.61
N ILE A 304 9.41 11.63 -15.89
CA ILE A 304 8.29 11.12 -15.09
C ILE A 304 8.29 9.59 -15.11
N GLU A 305 8.43 8.98 -16.30
CA GLU A 305 8.49 7.52 -16.48
C GLU A 305 9.72 6.91 -15.78
N ASP A 306 10.91 7.47 -15.97
CA ASP A 306 12.15 7.04 -15.31
C ASP A 306 12.06 7.17 -13.78
N THR A 307 11.43 8.24 -13.28
CA THR A 307 11.26 8.42 -11.83
C THR A 307 10.31 7.38 -11.25
N GLU A 308 9.17 7.14 -11.88
CA GLU A 308 8.23 6.09 -11.45
C GLU A 308 8.94 4.73 -11.46
N ASP A 309 9.61 4.38 -12.57
CA ASP A 309 10.34 3.13 -12.73
C ASP A 309 11.38 2.93 -11.63
N LYS A 310 12.22 3.94 -11.34
CA LYS A 310 13.22 3.88 -10.26
C LYS A 310 12.61 3.69 -8.87
N LEU A 311 11.40 4.18 -8.65
CA LEU A 311 10.74 4.11 -7.34
C LEU A 311 10.03 2.78 -7.09
N VAL A 312 9.46 2.15 -8.12
CA VAL A 312 8.62 0.95 -7.93
C VAL A 312 9.03 -0.28 -8.72
N ALA A 313 9.96 -0.21 -9.68
CA ALA A 313 10.30 -1.37 -10.48
C ALA A 313 11.28 -2.30 -9.76
N TRP A 314 11.04 -3.61 -9.86
CA TRP A 314 11.89 -4.65 -9.27
C TRP A 314 13.34 -4.63 -9.81
N LYS A 315 13.53 -4.29 -11.08
CA LYS A 315 14.86 -4.18 -11.69
C LYS A 315 15.76 -3.16 -10.98
N HIS A 316 15.17 -2.17 -10.31
CA HIS A 316 15.84 -1.12 -9.56
C HIS A 316 15.88 -1.36 -8.05
N ARG A 317 15.61 -2.59 -7.57
CA ARG A 317 15.61 -2.96 -6.14
C ARG A 317 16.93 -2.75 -5.40
N THR A 318 18.01 -2.38 -6.10
CA THR A 318 19.29 -2.02 -5.47
C THR A 318 19.37 -0.53 -5.14
N ILE A 319 18.54 0.33 -5.75
CA ILE A 319 18.55 1.78 -5.59
C ILE A 319 17.91 2.18 -4.25
N LYS A 320 18.54 3.10 -3.49
CA LYS A 320 17.98 3.62 -2.22
C LYS A 320 16.72 4.42 -2.54
N GLY A 321 15.65 4.19 -1.77
CA GLY A 321 14.34 4.85 -1.97
C GLY A 321 13.37 4.10 -2.89
N ASN A 322 13.82 3.04 -3.58
CA ASN A 322 12.93 2.12 -4.28
C ASN A 322 12.09 1.31 -3.27
N LEU A 323 10.78 1.21 -3.47
CA LEU A 323 9.87 0.52 -2.56
C LEU A 323 10.00 -1.01 -2.64
N CYS A 324 10.30 -1.58 -3.81
CA CYS A 324 10.59 -3.03 -3.91
C CYS A 324 11.89 -3.42 -3.18
N ARG A 325 12.89 -2.53 -3.14
CA ARG A 325 14.08 -2.71 -2.30
C ARG A 325 13.69 -2.87 -0.84
N GLU A 326 12.79 -2.02 -0.36
CA GLU A 326 12.37 -2.04 1.04
C GLU A 326 11.56 -3.30 1.36
N LEU A 327 10.65 -3.71 0.48
CA LEU A 327 9.94 -4.99 0.59
C LEU A 327 10.92 -6.18 0.66
N ASN A 328 11.91 -6.23 -0.24
CA ASN A 328 12.93 -7.28 -0.25
C ASN A 328 13.80 -7.27 1.03
N ARG A 329 14.13 -6.09 1.55
CA ARG A 329 14.89 -5.93 2.80
C ARG A 329 14.09 -6.45 3.99
N LEU A 330 12.78 -6.19 4.03
CA LEU A 330 11.89 -6.69 5.08
C LEU A 330 11.69 -8.20 5.00
N ASP A 331 11.54 -8.77 3.80
CA ASP A 331 11.48 -10.22 3.61
C ASP A 331 12.74 -10.89 4.16
N GLN A 332 13.91 -10.41 3.73
CA GLN A 332 15.18 -10.98 4.15
C GLN A 332 15.38 -10.86 5.66
N LYS A 333 15.12 -9.67 6.24
CA LYS A 333 15.20 -9.45 7.68
C LYS A 333 14.32 -10.45 8.43
N HIS A 334 13.10 -10.67 7.95
CA HIS A 334 12.18 -11.59 8.60
C HIS A 334 12.65 -13.05 8.50
N ARG A 335 13.14 -13.49 7.33
CA ARG A 335 13.70 -14.84 7.14
C ARG A 335 14.89 -15.10 8.07
N ASP A 336 15.75 -14.10 8.26
CA ASP A 336 16.92 -14.19 9.14
C ASP A 336 16.52 -14.24 10.63
N THR A 337 15.35 -13.69 10.99
CA THR A 337 14.87 -13.63 12.39
C THR A 337 13.80 -14.67 12.73
N ARG A 338 13.59 -15.72 11.91
CA ARG A 338 12.59 -16.80 12.13
C ARG A 338 12.91 -17.69 13.34
N HIS A 339 12.95 -17.09 14.51
CA HIS A 339 12.83 -17.76 15.80
C HIS A 339 11.47 -17.34 16.39
N ASP A 340 10.44 -18.11 16.03
CA ASP A 340 9.26 -18.32 16.88
C ASP A 340 8.31 -17.12 17.16
N THR A 341 8.17 -16.17 16.23
CA THR A 341 7.15 -15.11 16.38
C THR A 341 5.92 -15.40 15.50
N SER A 342 4.77 -15.61 16.12
CA SER A 342 3.44 -15.72 15.48
C SER A 342 2.91 -14.39 14.91
N GLU A 343 3.74 -13.35 14.84
CA GLU A 343 3.34 -12.02 14.39
C GLU A 343 3.28 -11.96 12.87
N GLU A 344 2.21 -11.35 12.37
CA GLU A 344 2.00 -11.14 10.94
C GLU A 344 3.00 -10.13 10.38
N THR A 345 3.68 -10.48 9.29
CA THR A 345 4.71 -9.61 8.70
C THR A 345 4.10 -8.52 7.83
N VAL A 346 4.87 -7.46 7.54
CA VAL A 346 4.49 -6.44 6.55
C VAL A 346 4.12 -7.07 5.20
N LEU A 347 4.82 -8.13 4.79
CA LEU A 347 4.56 -8.81 3.52
C LEU A 347 3.31 -9.67 3.57
N ASP A 348 3.01 -10.30 4.70
CA ASP A 348 1.75 -11.02 4.88
C ASP A 348 0.57 -10.06 4.75
N ILE A 349 0.64 -8.90 5.42
CA ILE A 349 -0.43 -7.89 5.38
C ILE A 349 -0.58 -7.29 3.97
N LEU A 350 0.54 -6.88 3.35
CA LEU A 350 0.51 -6.35 1.99
C LEU A 350 0.11 -7.41 0.96
N GLY A 351 0.44 -8.68 1.19
CA GLY A 351 0.01 -9.82 0.37
C GLY A 351 -1.49 -10.04 0.46
N LYS A 352 -2.07 -10.04 1.67
CA LYS A 352 -3.53 -10.08 1.88
C LYS A 352 -4.23 -8.91 1.21
N TYR A 353 -3.67 -7.71 1.33
CA TYR A 353 -4.22 -6.52 0.69
C TYR A 353 -4.19 -6.65 -0.83
N PHE A 354 -3.04 -7.07 -1.35
CA PHE A 354 -2.87 -7.21 -2.78
C PHE A 354 -3.79 -8.28 -3.36
N TYR A 355 -4.01 -9.36 -2.61
CA TYR A 355 -5.05 -10.33 -2.88
C TYR A 355 -6.43 -9.67 -2.96
N ASN A 356 -6.85 -8.90 -1.96
CA ASN A 356 -8.13 -8.19 -2.01
C ASN A 356 -8.21 -7.21 -3.20
N ARG A 357 -7.12 -6.51 -3.53
CA ARG A 357 -7.09 -5.59 -4.67
C ARG A 357 -7.25 -6.32 -6.00
N CYS A 358 -6.48 -7.38 -6.24
CA CYS A 358 -6.49 -8.12 -7.51
C CYS A 358 -7.76 -8.95 -7.72
N PHE A 359 -8.39 -9.36 -6.61
CA PHE A 359 -9.48 -10.32 -6.63
C PHE A 359 -10.82 -9.76 -6.11
N ARG A 360 -10.86 -8.53 -5.59
CA ARG A 360 -12.10 -7.83 -5.18
C ARG A 360 -12.18 -6.39 -5.70
N GLY A 361 -11.12 -5.86 -6.29
CA GLY A 361 -11.07 -4.45 -6.70
C GLY A 361 -11.01 -3.47 -5.53
N GLU A 362 -10.70 -3.93 -4.31
CA GLU A 362 -10.57 -3.05 -3.14
C GLU A 362 -9.37 -2.10 -3.34
N HIS A 363 -9.57 -0.81 -3.05
CA HIS A 363 -8.55 0.24 -3.25
C HIS A 363 -8.05 0.89 -1.97
N THR A 364 -8.60 0.49 -0.81
CA THR A 364 -8.24 1.01 0.51
C THR A 364 -8.24 -0.13 1.51
N LEU A 365 -7.18 -0.25 2.33
CA LEU A 365 -7.19 -1.10 3.52
C LEU A 365 -7.42 -0.22 4.73
N GLU A 366 -8.25 -0.68 5.66
CA GLU A 366 -8.30 -0.15 7.01
C GLU A 366 -8.03 -1.34 7.95
N ASP A 367 -6.91 -1.29 8.67
CA ASP A 367 -6.63 -2.22 9.76
C ASP A 367 -7.43 -1.77 10.99
N ASP A 368 -8.07 -2.70 11.69
CA ASP A 368 -8.84 -2.43 12.91
C ASP A 368 -7.97 -1.79 14.01
N SER A 369 -6.64 -1.87 13.88
CA SER A 369 -5.67 -1.32 14.81
C SER A 369 -4.49 -0.63 14.13
N VAL A 370 -3.61 0.00 14.91
CA VAL A 370 -2.42 0.65 14.37
C VAL A 370 -1.30 -0.35 14.15
N ASN A 371 -0.94 -0.57 12.88
CA ASN A 371 0.25 -1.28 12.49
C ASN A 371 1.44 -0.31 12.32
N ALA A 372 2.27 -0.22 13.35
CA ALA A 372 3.45 0.65 13.35
C ALA A 372 4.41 0.35 12.20
N SER A 373 4.60 -0.93 11.83
CA SER A 373 5.56 -1.34 10.82
C SER A 373 5.17 -0.87 9.42
N LEU A 374 3.89 -0.93 9.06
CA LEU A 374 3.40 -0.40 7.80
C LEU A 374 3.65 1.11 7.69
N VAL A 375 3.44 1.86 8.77
CA VAL A 375 3.67 3.32 8.81
C VAL A 375 5.16 3.63 8.77
N GLU A 376 5.98 2.91 9.55
CA GLU A 376 7.44 3.05 9.65
C GLU A 376 8.11 2.84 8.29
N HIS A 377 7.66 1.83 7.54
CA HIS A 377 8.21 1.50 6.21
C HIS A 377 7.50 2.22 5.06
N ALA A 378 6.71 3.25 5.35
CA ALA A 378 6.04 4.11 4.37
C ALA A 378 5.02 3.39 3.45
N PHE A 379 4.53 2.21 3.87
CA PHE A 379 3.48 1.49 3.16
C PHE A 379 2.07 1.91 3.60
N GLY A 380 1.90 2.28 4.86
CA GLY A 380 0.63 2.72 5.45
C GLY A 380 0.67 4.12 6.04
N ARG A 381 -0.46 4.55 6.60
CA ARG A 381 -0.62 5.82 7.33
C ARG A 381 -1.61 5.68 8.47
N ILE A 382 -1.53 6.59 9.43
CA ILE A 382 -2.52 6.65 10.50
C ILE A 382 -3.70 7.50 10.02
N LYS A 383 -4.93 7.00 10.20
CA LYS A 383 -6.18 7.78 10.17
C LYS A 383 -6.88 7.67 11.51
N VAL A 384 -7.74 8.65 11.82
CA VAL A 384 -8.72 8.52 12.91
C VAL A 384 -10.06 8.16 12.28
N VAL A 385 -10.52 6.94 12.53
CA VAL A 385 -11.82 6.44 12.09
C VAL A 385 -12.61 6.09 13.35
N ASN A 386 -13.81 6.66 13.50
CA ASN A 386 -14.67 6.45 14.68
C ASN A 386 -13.94 6.70 16.03
N HIS A 387 -13.14 7.77 16.10
CA HIS A 387 -12.31 8.13 17.26
C HIS A 387 -11.16 7.18 17.60
N ASN A 388 -10.91 6.16 16.77
CA ASN A 388 -9.80 5.24 16.92
C ASN A 388 -8.72 5.50 15.87
N ALA A 389 -7.46 5.46 16.27
CA ALA A 389 -6.35 5.47 15.33
C ALA A 389 -6.27 4.11 14.63
N VAL A 390 -6.32 4.12 13.30
CA VAL A 390 -6.25 2.92 12.44
C VAL A 390 -5.14 3.10 11.41
N THR A 391 -4.57 1.99 10.94
CA THR A 391 -3.63 2.03 9.81
C THR A 391 -4.37 1.87 8.50
N VAL A 392 -4.15 2.81 7.60
CA VAL A 392 -4.73 2.81 6.25
C VAL A 392 -3.64 2.63 5.22
N VAL A 393 -3.87 1.73 4.28
CA VAL A 393 -3.04 1.55 3.08
C VAL A 393 -3.90 2.00 1.91
N ASP A 394 -3.58 3.17 1.35
CA ASP A 394 -4.35 3.80 0.27
C ASP A 394 -3.44 4.51 -0.77
N GLU A 395 -2.13 4.23 -0.74
CA GLU A 395 -1.16 4.87 -1.62
C GLU A 395 -1.00 4.08 -2.93
N PRO A 396 -1.36 4.65 -4.10
CA PRO A 396 -1.25 3.96 -5.40
C PRO A 396 0.17 3.45 -5.69
N PHE A 397 1.18 4.22 -5.30
CA PHE A 397 2.60 3.85 -5.42
C PHE A 397 2.96 2.60 -4.62
N VAL A 398 2.39 2.45 -3.43
CA VAL A 398 2.63 1.26 -2.60
C VAL A 398 2.05 0.04 -3.29
N PHE A 399 0.83 0.12 -3.82
CA PHE A 399 0.24 -1.00 -4.55
C PHE A 399 1.02 -1.40 -5.78
N LYS A 400 1.51 -0.42 -6.54
CA LYS A 400 2.36 -0.69 -7.71
C LYS A 400 3.72 -1.29 -7.32
N ALA A 401 4.29 -0.91 -6.19
CA ALA A 401 5.53 -1.52 -5.70
C ALA A 401 5.32 -2.97 -5.23
N VAL A 402 4.22 -3.22 -4.51
CA VAL A 402 3.81 -4.55 -4.06
C VAL A 402 3.53 -5.45 -5.26
N GLU A 403 2.85 -4.93 -6.29
CA GLU A 403 2.66 -5.58 -7.59
C GLU A 403 3.97 -6.04 -8.21
N ASN A 404 4.89 -5.09 -8.41
CA ASN A 404 6.15 -5.36 -9.07
C ASN A 404 7.02 -6.31 -8.27
N TYR A 405 6.93 -6.25 -6.93
CA TYR A 405 7.60 -7.17 -6.03
C TYR A 405 7.08 -8.60 -6.23
N PHE A 406 5.79 -8.83 -6.01
CA PHE A 406 5.23 -10.18 -6.09
C PHE A 406 5.22 -10.73 -7.51
N THR A 407 5.05 -9.91 -8.55
CA THR A 407 5.21 -10.35 -9.95
C THR A 407 6.60 -10.92 -10.20
N ALA A 408 7.62 -10.40 -9.51
CA ALA A 408 9.00 -10.87 -9.65
C ALA A 408 9.37 -12.02 -8.69
N THR A 409 8.78 -12.07 -7.49
CA THR A 409 9.17 -13.03 -6.44
C THR A 409 8.19 -14.20 -6.27
N ASP A 410 6.92 -14.01 -6.63
CA ASP A 410 5.83 -14.99 -6.53
C ASP A 410 4.79 -14.77 -7.66
N PRO A 411 5.16 -15.07 -8.93
CA PRO A 411 4.28 -14.82 -10.07
C PRO A 411 2.90 -15.47 -9.89
N GLY A 412 1.84 -14.68 -10.07
CA GLY A 412 0.46 -15.18 -9.89
C GLY A 412 0.08 -15.48 -8.44
N PHE A 413 0.86 -15.01 -7.46
CA PHE A 413 0.60 -15.11 -6.02
C PHE A 413 0.50 -16.54 -5.50
N GLN A 414 1.15 -17.49 -6.16
CA GLN A 414 0.98 -18.89 -5.84
C GLN A 414 1.42 -19.21 -4.40
N THR A 415 2.57 -18.70 -3.98
CA THR A 415 3.12 -18.95 -2.63
C THR A 415 2.26 -18.25 -1.58
N ALA A 416 1.91 -16.99 -1.79
CA ALA A 416 1.06 -16.24 -0.86
C ALA A 416 -0.33 -16.88 -0.68
N LEU A 417 -0.95 -17.35 -1.76
CA LEU A 417 -2.23 -18.06 -1.72
C LEU A 417 -2.12 -19.40 -1.00
N LYS A 418 -1.05 -20.16 -1.27
CA LYS A 418 -0.78 -21.44 -0.59
C LYS A 418 -0.64 -21.23 0.92
N ASP A 419 0.17 -20.26 1.34
CA ASP A 419 0.38 -19.91 2.74
C ASP A 419 -0.92 -19.44 3.41
N LEU A 420 -1.76 -18.67 2.71
CA LEU A 420 -3.06 -18.24 3.22
C LEU A 420 -4.04 -19.41 3.39
N MET A 421 -4.06 -20.36 2.46
CA MET A 421 -4.87 -21.57 2.56
C MET A 421 -4.42 -22.48 3.71
N ASP A 422 -3.11 -22.58 3.95
CA ASP A 422 -2.56 -23.38 5.05
C ASP A 422 -2.92 -22.81 6.44
N ARG A 423 -3.10 -21.49 6.56
CA ARG A 423 -3.38 -20.79 7.84
C ARG A 423 -4.87 -20.54 8.13
N THR A 424 -5.76 -20.93 7.23
CA THR A 424 -7.21 -20.63 7.33
C THR A 424 -8.03 -21.88 7.60
N ASP A 425 -9.23 -21.70 8.17
CA ASP A 425 -10.14 -22.81 8.44
C ASP A 425 -10.73 -23.42 7.15
N ALA A 426 -11.39 -24.57 7.29
CA ALA A 426 -11.97 -25.30 6.18
C ALA A 426 -12.96 -24.48 5.33
N ALA A 427 -13.71 -23.57 5.96
CA ALA A 427 -14.72 -22.76 5.29
C ALA A 427 -14.07 -21.67 4.43
N ALA A 428 -13.05 -20.99 4.96
CA ALA A 428 -12.29 -19.98 4.24
C ALA A 428 -11.42 -20.58 3.11
N GLN A 429 -10.91 -21.80 3.28
CA GLN A 429 -10.15 -22.51 2.25
C GLN A 429 -10.91 -22.66 0.93
N GLY A 430 -12.23 -22.87 0.97
CA GLY A 430 -13.05 -22.97 -0.24
C GLY A 430 -13.04 -21.69 -1.07
N ASN A 431 -13.29 -20.55 -0.41
CA ASN A 431 -13.28 -19.24 -1.07
C ASN A 431 -11.89 -18.87 -1.63
N ILE A 432 -10.81 -19.25 -0.95
CA ILE A 432 -9.45 -19.00 -1.42
C ILE A 432 -9.11 -19.94 -2.58
N PHE A 433 -9.56 -21.20 -2.54
CA PHE A 433 -9.40 -22.16 -3.63
C PHE A 433 -10.05 -21.66 -4.93
N GLU A 434 -11.29 -21.17 -4.85
CA GLU A 434 -12.00 -20.59 -5.99
C GLU A 434 -11.18 -19.48 -6.68
N ARG A 435 -10.50 -18.66 -5.88
CA ARG A 435 -9.67 -17.58 -6.42
C ARG A 435 -8.33 -18.07 -6.95
N TYR A 436 -7.71 -19.02 -6.26
CA TYR A 436 -6.48 -19.66 -6.71
C TYR A 436 -6.64 -20.34 -8.09
N MET A 437 -7.85 -20.83 -8.37
CA MET A 437 -8.16 -21.45 -9.68
C MET A 437 -8.04 -20.47 -10.86
N MET A 438 -8.11 -19.15 -10.69
CA MET A 438 -7.87 -18.20 -11.79
C MET A 438 -6.46 -18.36 -12.38
N THR A 439 -5.43 -18.42 -11.51
CA THR A 439 -4.04 -18.64 -11.92
C THR A 439 -3.88 -20.02 -12.56
N VAL A 440 -4.52 -21.03 -11.98
CA VAL A 440 -4.48 -22.41 -12.49
C VAL A 440 -5.09 -22.51 -13.88
N PHE A 441 -6.29 -21.97 -14.10
CA PHE A 441 -6.92 -21.96 -15.41
C PHE A 441 -6.09 -21.20 -16.44
N SER A 442 -5.54 -20.05 -16.06
CA SER A 442 -4.69 -19.25 -16.94
C SER A 442 -3.43 -19.98 -17.38
N GLU A 443 -2.84 -20.81 -16.52
CA GLU A 443 -1.70 -21.68 -16.85
C GLU A 443 -2.13 -22.91 -17.67
N THR A 444 -3.24 -23.54 -17.30
CA THR A 444 -3.74 -24.74 -17.99
C THR A 444 -4.14 -24.46 -19.44
N PHE A 445 -4.89 -23.39 -19.70
CA PHE A 445 -5.30 -23.04 -21.07
C PHE A 445 -4.13 -22.63 -21.97
N LYS A 446 -3.05 -22.08 -21.39
CA LYS A 446 -1.81 -21.78 -22.15
C LYS A 446 -0.96 -23.00 -22.46
N SER A 447 -1.02 -24.02 -21.60
CA SER A 447 -0.17 -25.21 -21.71
C SER A 447 -0.83 -26.35 -22.48
N ARG A 448 -2.17 -26.38 -22.57
CA ARG A 448 -2.91 -27.47 -23.22
C ARG A 448 -4.24 -26.99 -23.79
N ARG A 449 -4.60 -27.52 -24.97
CA ARG A 449 -5.91 -27.29 -25.59
C ARG A 449 -7.02 -27.91 -24.75
N LEU A 450 -8.18 -27.25 -24.76
CA LEU A 450 -9.37 -27.77 -24.07
C LEU A 450 -9.82 -29.10 -24.67
N SER A 451 -9.76 -29.26 -25.99
CA SER A 451 -10.12 -30.50 -26.70
C SER A 451 -9.29 -31.72 -26.27
N ASP A 452 -8.08 -31.50 -25.77
CA ASP A 452 -7.16 -32.55 -25.34
C ASP A 452 -7.38 -32.99 -23.88
N TRP A 453 -8.27 -32.34 -23.12
CA TRP A 453 -8.47 -32.68 -21.71
C TRP A 453 -9.07 -34.08 -21.56
N PRO A 454 -8.54 -34.94 -20.67
CA PRO A 454 -9.08 -36.27 -20.43
C PRO A 454 -10.48 -36.18 -19.81
N HIS A 455 -11.49 -36.36 -20.64
CA HIS A 455 -12.90 -36.30 -20.28
C HIS A 455 -13.68 -37.44 -20.97
N GLN A 456 -14.78 -37.86 -20.35
CA GLN A 456 -15.67 -38.86 -20.91
C GLN A 456 -17.12 -38.34 -20.88
N PRO A 457 -17.79 -38.21 -22.05
CA PRO A 457 -17.25 -38.42 -23.41
C PRO A 457 -16.16 -37.38 -23.78
N PRO A 458 -15.30 -37.65 -24.78
CA PRO A 458 -14.34 -36.67 -25.29
C PRO A 458 -14.99 -35.34 -25.63
N ILE A 459 -14.33 -34.22 -25.33
CA ILE A 459 -14.91 -32.87 -25.53
C ILE A 459 -15.24 -32.60 -27.00
N LEU A 460 -14.42 -33.09 -27.94
CA LEU A 460 -14.68 -32.97 -29.37
C LEU A 460 -15.93 -33.73 -29.84
N GLU A 461 -16.31 -34.82 -29.18
CA GLU A 461 -17.55 -35.53 -29.47
C GLU A 461 -18.77 -34.75 -28.95
N MET A 462 -18.59 -33.96 -27.89
CA MET A 462 -19.64 -33.10 -27.34
C MET A 462 -19.86 -31.85 -28.19
N CYS A 463 -18.77 -31.22 -28.66
CA CYS A 463 -18.81 -30.02 -29.49
C CYS A 463 -17.52 -29.88 -30.32
N PRO A 464 -17.59 -30.11 -31.65
CA PRO A 464 -16.43 -29.97 -32.54
C PRO A 464 -15.86 -28.54 -32.60
N ASP A 465 -16.70 -27.51 -32.34
CA ASP A 465 -16.30 -26.10 -32.38
C ASP A 465 -15.36 -25.70 -31.23
N LEU A 466 -15.11 -26.61 -30.27
CA LEU A 466 -14.16 -26.43 -29.18
C LEU A 466 -12.73 -26.92 -29.52
N ASP A 467 -12.45 -27.24 -30.78
CA ASP A 467 -11.09 -27.56 -31.24
C ASP A 467 -10.26 -26.30 -31.52
N GLY A 468 -9.12 -26.16 -30.84
CA GLY A 468 -8.16 -25.09 -31.11
C GLY A 468 -7.39 -24.61 -29.89
N GLU A 469 -6.49 -23.65 -30.13
CA GLU A 469 -5.81 -22.92 -29.06
C GLU A 469 -6.81 -22.06 -28.28
N VAL A 470 -6.64 -21.99 -26.97
CA VAL A 470 -7.57 -21.31 -26.06
C VAL A 470 -6.91 -20.11 -25.43
N GLU A 471 -7.58 -18.96 -25.51
CA GLU A 471 -7.21 -17.73 -24.80
C GLU A 471 -8.32 -17.31 -23.85
N ILE A 472 -7.98 -16.82 -22.67
CA ILE A 472 -8.98 -16.21 -21.78
C ILE A 472 -9.27 -14.79 -22.27
N VAL A 473 -10.54 -14.49 -22.52
CA VAL A 473 -10.96 -13.17 -23.02
C VAL A 473 -10.78 -12.11 -21.93
N GLY A 474 -10.20 -10.96 -22.29
CA GLY A 474 -9.87 -9.92 -21.33
C GLY A 474 -8.59 -10.17 -20.54
N TRP A 475 -7.96 -11.35 -20.67
CA TRP A 475 -6.65 -11.61 -20.10
C TRP A 475 -5.61 -10.71 -20.76
N ARG A 476 -4.85 -9.98 -19.94
CA ARG A 476 -3.74 -9.13 -20.37
C ARG A 476 -2.54 -9.54 -19.53
N GLU A 477 -1.39 -9.80 -20.13
CA GLU A 477 -0.14 -9.96 -19.37
C GLU A 477 0.66 -8.67 -19.46
N PRO A 478 1.26 -8.19 -18.35
CA PRO A 478 1.05 -8.58 -16.95
C PRO A 478 -0.10 -7.78 -16.33
N ALA A 479 -1.35 -8.26 -16.37
CA ALA A 479 -2.47 -7.58 -15.74
C ALA A 479 -2.87 -8.25 -14.43
N LEU A 480 -2.97 -7.42 -13.41
CA LEU A 480 -3.33 -7.80 -12.06
C LEU A 480 -4.81 -7.92 -11.78
N LEU A 481 -5.63 -7.16 -12.51
CA LEU A 481 -7.07 -7.25 -12.34
C LEU A 481 -7.50 -8.58 -12.97
N GLN A 482 -7.48 -9.62 -12.16
CA GLN A 482 -7.81 -10.98 -12.57
C GLN A 482 -9.26 -11.29 -12.23
N GLY A 483 -9.75 -10.82 -11.07
CA GLY A 483 -11.12 -11.07 -10.62
C GLY A 483 -11.91 -9.78 -10.35
N THR A 484 -13.23 -9.83 -10.61
CA THR A 484 -14.22 -8.86 -10.13
C THR A 484 -15.39 -9.60 -9.47
N THR A 485 -16.19 -8.92 -8.65
CA THR A 485 -17.30 -9.51 -7.89
C THR A 485 -18.63 -8.85 -8.22
N HIS A 486 -19.72 -9.51 -7.85
CA HIS A 486 -21.08 -8.96 -7.95
C HIS A 486 -21.29 -7.63 -7.20
N GLU A 487 -20.42 -7.26 -6.26
CA GLU A 487 -20.46 -5.97 -5.55
C GLU A 487 -19.99 -4.81 -6.44
N MET A 488 -19.12 -5.09 -7.42
CA MET A 488 -18.52 -4.10 -8.31
C MET A 488 -19.28 -3.93 -9.63
N MET A 489 -19.88 -5.02 -10.13
CA MET A 489 -20.68 -5.03 -11.35
C MET A 489 -21.64 -6.22 -11.37
N SER A 490 -22.75 -6.12 -12.11
CA SER A 490 -23.63 -7.28 -12.30
C SER A 490 -23.01 -8.31 -13.25
N MET A 491 -23.50 -9.55 -13.21
CA MET A 491 -23.08 -10.58 -14.18
C MET A 491 -23.42 -10.16 -15.61
N GLU A 492 -24.57 -9.53 -15.84
CA GLU A 492 -24.96 -9.00 -17.15
C GLU A 492 -23.95 -7.97 -17.66
N GLU A 493 -23.58 -6.99 -16.83
CA GLU A 493 -22.58 -5.99 -17.19
C GLU A 493 -21.21 -6.61 -17.49
N PHE A 494 -20.84 -7.67 -16.77
CA PHE A 494 -19.60 -8.39 -16.99
C PHE A 494 -19.61 -9.12 -18.34
N MET A 495 -20.68 -9.89 -18.61
CA MET A 495 -20.83 -10.64 -19.85
C MET A 495 -20.89 -9.70 -21.06
N ASP A 496 -21.66 -8.61 -20.95
CA ASP A 496 -21.76 -7.58 -21.99
C ASP A 496 -20.41 -6.93 -22.28
N ALA A 497 -19.63 -6.62 -21.24
CA ALA A 497 -18.30 -6.03 -21.41
C ALA A 497 -17.36 -6.93 -22.24
N HIS A 498 -17.38 -8.24 -22.01
CA HIS A 498 -16.51 -9.19 -22.70
C HIS A 498 -16.99 -9.58 -24.11
N VAL A 499 -18.31 -9.63 -24.33
CA VAL A 499 -18.88 -10.00 -25.63
C VAL A 499 -18.96 -8.79 -26.56
N ASN A 500 -19.46 -7.65 -26.08
CA ASN A 500 -19.84 -6.51 -26.93
C ASN A 500 -18.88 -5.30 -26.83
N HIS A 501 -18.09 -5.18 -25.76
CA HIS A 501 -17.29 -3.99 -25.48
C HIS A 501 -15.78 -4.25 -25.34
N HIS A 502 -15.27 -5.29 -26.01
CA HIS A 502 -13.83 -5.61 -26.05
C HIS A 502 -13.16 -5.68 -24.66
N SER A 503 -13.88 -6.24 -23.68
CA SER A 503 -13.45 -6.34 -22.28
C SER A 503 -13.22 -4.97 -21.62
N THR A 504 -14.06 -3.98 -21.93
CA THR A 504 -14.00 -2.64 -21.32
C THR A 504 -15.38 -2.14 -20.89
N ARG A 505 -15.40 -1.32 -19.83
CA ARG A 505 -16.58 -0.58 -19.34
C ARG A 505 -16.15 0.85 -19.05
N ASN A 506 -16.77 1.83 -19.70
CA ASN A 506 -16.40 3.26 -19.59
C ASN A 506 -14.91 3.52 -19.89
N ASN A 507 -14.34 2.86 -20.90
CA ASN A 507 -12.90 2.85 -21.24
C ASN A 507 -11.97 2.25 -20.17
N THR A 508 -12.51 1.69 -19.09
CA THR A 508 -11.76 0.97 -18.08
C THR A 508 -11.75 -0.52 -18.42
N PRO A 509 -10.60 -1.22 -18.38
CA PRO A 509 -10.54 -2.66 -18.57
C PRO A 509 -11.38 -3.40 -17.51
N VAL A 510 -12.10 -4.44 -17.94
CA VAL A 510 -12.83 -5.36 -17.06
C VAL A 510 -11.98 -6.60 -16.79
N ALA A 511 -12.00 -7.08 -15.54
CA ALA A 511 -11.29 -8.29 -15.10
C ALA A 511 -11.71 -9.51 -15.94
N PRO A 512 -10.84 -10.48 -16.25
CA PRO A 512 -11.21 -11.67 -17.03
C PRO A 512 -12.09 -12.68 -16.28
N PHE A 513 -12.11 -12.67 -14.94
CA PHE A 513 -12.92 -13.57 -14.12
C PHE A 513 -13.93 -12.81 -13.26
N PHE A 514 -15.11 -13.38 -13.09
CA PHE A 514 -16.23 -12.84 -12.31
C PHE A 514 -16.68 -13.82 -11.24
N PHE A 515 -16.89 -13.31 -10.02
CA PHE A 515 -17.42 -14.06 -8.87
C PHE A 515 -18.86 -13.61 -8.56
N PRO A 516 -19.87 -14.44 -8.89
CA PRO A 516 -21.28 -14.11 -8.68
C PRO A 516 -21.68 -13.96 -7.21
N SER A 517 -22.89 -13.47 -6.98
CA SER A 517 -23.50 -13.53 -5.65
C SER A 517 -23.88 -14.97 -5.30
N ASN A 518 -23.75 -15.35 -4.04
CA ASN A 518 -24.24 -16.65 -3.55
C ASN A 518 -25.78 -16.74 -3.53
N LYS A 519 -26.48 -15.62 -3.79
CA LYS A 519 -27.94 -15.52 -3.85
C LYS A 519 -28.34 -14.67 -5.07
N PRO A 520 -29.13 -15.20 -6.03
CA PRO A 520 -29.65 -16.58 -6.10
C PRO A 520 -28.53 -17.63 -6.26
N SER A 521 -28.84 -18.91 -6.08
CA SER A 521 -27.83 -19.98 -6.26
C SER A 521 -27.32 -19.98 -7.69
N GLY A 522 -26.01 -20.09 -7.91
CA GLY A 522 -25.41 -20.00 -9.24
C GLY A 522 -23.95 -20.48 -9.26
N PRO A 523 -23.22 -20.20 -10.35
CA PRO A 523 -21.81 -20.57 -10.48
C PRO A 523 -20.94 -19.87 -9.43
N ASP A 524 -19.81 -20.47 -9.07
CA ASP A 524 -18.82 -19.82 -8.20
C ASP A 524 -17.94 -18.85 -8.99
N MET A 525 -17.71 -19.12 -10.29
CA MET A 525 -16.88 -18.29 -11.16
C MET A 525 -17.40 -18.31 -12.61
N VAL A 526 -17.29 -17.16 -13.29
CA VAL A 526 -17.63 -16.99 -14.71
C VAL A 526 -16.48 -16.32 -15.43
N PHE A 527 -16.14 -16.80 -16.63
CA PHE A 527 -15.19 -16.17 -17.53
C PHE A 527 -15.48 -16.55 -18.98
N PHE A 528 -14.78 -15.92 -19.93
CA PHE A 528 -14.91 -16.22 -21.35
C PHE A 528 -13.62 -16.77 -21.91
N ILE A 529 -13.73 -17.74 -22.81
CA ILE A 529 -12.61 -18.24 -23.60
C ILE A 529 -12.81 -17.93 -25.07
N ARG A 530 -11.71 -17.72 -25.79
CA ARG A 530 -11.66 -17.60 -27.24
C ARG A 530 -10.89 -18.80 -27.79
N ILE A 531 -11.52 -19.54 -28.70
CA ILE A 531 -10.94 -20.74 -29.32
C ILE A 531 -10.60 -20.43 -30.77
N GLY A 532 -9.38 -20.77 -31.19
CA GLY A 532 -8.91 -20.57 -32.57
C GLY A 532 -8.96 -19.12 -33.05
N GLY A 533 -8.95 -18.15 -32.12
CA GLY A 533 -9.07 -16.72 -32.40
C GLY A 533 -10.47 -16.27 -32.87
N ARG A 534 -11.50 -17.12 -32.83
CA ARG A 534 -12.83 -16.82 -33.38
C ARG A 534 -13.96 -17.09 -32.39
N THR A 535 -14.11 -18.35 -31.96
CA THR A 535 -15.25 -18.80 -31.16
C THR A 535 -15.13 -18.25 -29.74
N VAL A 536 -16.13 -17.50 -29.26
CA VAL A 536 -16.15 -16.92 -27.90
C VAL A 536 -17.21 -17.63 -27.08
N VAL A 537 -16.76 -18.32 -26.03
CA VAL A 537 -17.62 -19.21 -25.23
C VAL A 537 -17.58 -18.79 -23.75
N PRO A 538 -18.73 -18.51 -23.13
CA PRO A 538 -18.80 -18.33 -21.68
C PRO A 538 -18.60 -19.68 -20.96
N VAL A 539 -17.82 -19.63 -19.89
CA VAL A 539 -17.52 -20.76 -19.02
C VAL A 539 -18.06 -20.46 -17.62
N PHE A 540 -18.98 -21.29 -17.15
CA PHE A 540 -19.58 -21.22 -15.83
C PHE A 540 -19.03 -22.35 -14.97
N VAL A 541 -18.34 -22.02 -13.88
CA VAL A 541 -17.63 -22.98 -13.05
C VAL A 541 -18.28 -23.11 -11.68
N GLN A 542 -18.59 -24.34 -11.28
CA GLN A 542 -18.85 -24.70 -9.90
C GLN A 542 -17.64 -25.43 -9.33
N MET A 543 -17.17 -24.98 -8.18
CA MET A 543 -16.01 -25.51 -7.47
C MET A 543 -16.42 -26.13 -6.14
N LYS A 544 -15.82 -27.29 -5.83
CA LYS A 544 -16.04 -28.01 -4.57
C LYS A 544 -14.73 -28.60 -4.08
N LEU A 545 -14.19 -28.00 -3.02
CA LEU A 545 -13.01 -28.49 -2.33
C LEU A 545 -13.42 -29.38 -1.15
N HIS A 546 -13.17 -30.69 -1.24
CA HIS A 546 -13.53 -31.66 -0.19
C HIS A 546 -12.34 -32.01 0.71
N GLN A 547 -12.58 -32.34 1.99
CA GLN A 547 -11.51 -32.68 2.96
C GLN A 547 -11.14 -34.16 3.01
N SER A 548 -12.03 -35.05 2.58
CA SER A 548 -11.79 -36.49 2.52
C SER A 548 -12.11 -37.01 1.13
N SER A 549 -11.55 -38.18 0.78
CA SER A 549 -11.95 -38.99 -0.38
C SER A 549 -13.36 -39.55 -0.15
N ALA A 550 -14.33 -38.68 0.06
CA ALA A 550 -15.72 -39.06 0.13
C ALA A 550 -16.18 -39.38 -1.29
N THR A 551 -16.76 -40.55 -1.49
CA THR A 551 -17.56 -40.81 -2.68
C THR A 551 -18.69 -39.79 -2.66
N LEU A 552 -18.65 -38.78 -3.53
CA LEU A 552 -19.80 -37.87 -3.65
C LEU A 552 -20.99 -38.72 -4.08
N TYR A 553 -22.03 -38.75 -3.25
CA TYR A 553 -23.33 -39.23 -3.67
C TYR A 553 -23.72 -38.46 -4.94
N GLN A 554 -24.16 -39.17 -5.99
CA GLN A 554 -24.60 -38.62 -7.28
C GLN A 554 -25.40 -37.31 -7.16
N LYS A 555 -26.24 -37.19 -6.13
CA LYS A 555 -27.02 -36.00 -5.79
C LYS A 555 -26.22 -34.71 -5.63
N LEU A 556 -24.97 -34.78 -5.14
CA LEU A 556 -24.12 -33.61 -4.95
C LEU A 556 -23.53 -33.12 -6.28
N TRP A 557 -23.20 -34.05 -7.20
CA TRP A 557 -22.83 -33.71 -8.58
C TRP A 557 -24.01 -33.10 -9.35
N GLU A 558 -25.19 -33.68 -9.24
CA GLU A 558 -26.41 -33.15 -9.85
C GLU A 558 -26.72 -31.74 -9.34
N LYS A 559 -26.59 -31.53 -8.02
CA LYS A 559 -26.76 -30.20 -7.41
C LYS A 559 -25.72 -29.20 -7.91
N ALA A 560 -24.46 -29.60 -8.04
CA ALA A 560 -23.39 -28.76 -8.58
C ALA A 560 -23.56 -28.47 -10.08
N LEU A 561 -24.15 -29.39 -10.85
CA LEU A 561 -24.49 -29.14 -12.26
C LEU A 561 -25.70 -28.21 -12.40
N THR A 562 -26.64 -28.25 -11.46
CA THR A 562 -27.81 -27.36 -11.48
C THR A 562 -27.39 -25.90 -11.36
N THR A 563 -26.39 -25.58 -10.54
CA THR A 563 -25.95 -24.19 -10.34
C THR A 563 -25.28 -23.56 -11.57
N VAL A 564 -24.74 -24.39 -12.48
CA VAL A 564 -24.15 -23.97 -13.76
C VAL A 564 -25.09 -24.25 -14.95
N SER A 565 -26.38 -24.49 -14.69
CA SER A 565 -27.40 -24.71 -15.72
C SER A 565 -27.96 -23.38 -16.23
N ALA A 566 -28.50 -23.39 -17.46
CA ALA A 566 -29.17 -22.23 -18.06
C ALA A 566 -30.19 -21.55 -17.13
N SER A 567 -31.02 -22.32 -16.41
CA SER A 567 -32.03 -21.73 -15.51
C SER A 567 -31.41 -20.96 -14.35
N CYS A 568 -30.34 -21.48 -13.72
CA CYS A 568 -29.67 -20.76 -12.63
C CYS A 568 -28.83 -19.60 -13.15
N ILE A 569 -28.26 -19.70 -14.36
CA ILE A 569 -27.54 -18.59 -14.99
C ILE A 569 -28.52 -17.45 -15.30
N GLN A 570 -29.73 -17.74 -15.76
CA GLN A 570 -30.78 -16.73 -16.03
C GLN A 570 -31.22 -15.95 -14.80
N ASP A 571 -31.12 -16.53 -13.61
CA ASP A 571 -31.39 -15.82 -12.36
C ASP A 571 -30.34 -14.73 -12.07
N HIS A 572 -29.13 -14.84 -12.64
CA HIS A 572 -28.04 -13.86 -12.51
C HIS A 572 -27.89 -12.94 -13.72
N ALA A 573 -28.15 -13.45 -14.92
CA ALA A 573 -28.07 -12.73 -16.17
C ALA A 573 -29.27 -13.03 -17.06
N LYS A 574 -30.22 -12.09 -17.12
CA LYS A 574 -31.40 -12.22 -17.97
C LYS A 574 -30.98 -12.31 -19.43
N ASP A 575 -31.69 -13.16 -20.15
CA ASP A 575 -31.42 -13.42 -21.56
C ASP A 575 -29.96 -13.80 -21.85
N PHE A 576 -29.33 -14.59 -20.96
CA PHE A 576 -27.92 -14.96 -21.06
C PHE A 576 -27.53 -15.55 -22.42
N GLN A 577 -28.48 -16.14 -23.15
CA GLN A 577 -28.31 -16.63 -24.51
C GLN A 577 -27.78 -15.55 -25.47
N ASN A 578 -28.08 -14.27 -25.22
CA ASN A 578 -27.55 -13.14 -26.01
C ASN A 578 -26.04 -12.94 -25.83
N PHE A 579 -25.46 -13.50 -24.76
CA PHE A 579 -24.03 -13.47 -24.48
C PHE A 579 -23.31 -14.76 -24.89
N CYS A 580 -24.00 -15.65 -25.61
CA CYS A 580 -23.45 -16.87 -26.20
C CYS A 580 -23.37 -16.73 -27.73
N PRO A 581 -22.40 -15.97 -28.29
CA PRO A 581 -22.39 -15.60 -29.71
C PRO A 581 -22.37 -16.81 -30.66
N ASP A 582 -21.71 -17.89 -30.24
CA ASP A 582 -21.63 -19.14 -30.99
C ASP A 582 -22.71 -20.16 -30.60
N ASN A 583 -23.74 -19.74 -29.84
CA ASN A 583 -24.79 -20.60 -29.28
C ASN A 583 -24.24 -21.78 -28.45
N ILE A 584 -23.09 -21.60 -27.80
CA ILE A 584 -22.44 -22.60 -26.94
C ILE A 584 -22.13 -21.96 -25.59
N TYR A 585 -22.29 -22.73 -24.51
CA TYR A 585 -21.72 -22.41 -23.20
C TYR A 585 -21.15 -23.66 -22.54
N ILE A 586 -20.16 -23.46 -21.67
CA ILE A 586 -19.52 -24.54 -20.92
C ILE A 586 -20.01 -24.50 -19.46
N SER A 587 -20.57 -25.61 -19.01
CA SER A 587 -20.85 -25.88 -17.60
C SER A 587 -19.73 -26.75 -17.04
N MET A 588 -18.85 -26.16 -16.26
CA MET A 588 -17.70 -26.84 -15.67
C MET A 588 -17.94 -27.11 -14.18
N VAL A 589 -17.70 -28.33 -13.74
CA VAL A 589 -17.73 -28.69 -12.32
C VAL A 589 -16.36 -29.25 -11.92
N VAL A 590 -15.68 -28.57 -11.00
CA VAL A 590 -14.38 -28.97 -10.44
C VAL A 590 -14.58 -29.42 -9.01
N ALA A 591 -14.50 -30.74 -8.78
CA ALA A 591 -14.66 -31.33 -7.45
C ALA A 591 -13.45 -32.21 -7.10
N TYR A 592 -12.63 -31.78 -6.13
CA TYR A 592 -11.39 -32.48 -5.77
C TYR A 592 -11.10 -32.48 -4.26
N PRO A 593 -10.54 -33.57 -3.69
CA PRO A 593 -10.36 -34.90 -4.28
C PRO A 593 -11.64 -35.72 -4.13
N VAL A 594 -12.43 -35.80 -5.21
CA VAL A 594 -13.67 -36.61 -5.21
C VAL A 594 -13.56 -37.70 -6.27
N VAL A 595 -13.71 -38.95 -5.83
CA VAL A 595 -13.87 -40.08 -6.74
C VAL A 595 -15.33 -40.14 -7.21
N CYS A 596 -15.56 -40.04 -8.52
CA CYS A 596 -16.89 -40.22 -9.08
C CYS A 596 -17.29 -41.71 -8.98
N GLY A 597 -18.16 -42.02 -8.02
CA GLY A 597 -18.66 -43.37 -7.79
C GLY A 597 -19.68 -43.80 -8.86
N VAL A 598 -19.19 -44.47 -9.91
CA VAL A 598 -19.94 -45.30 -10.88
C VAL A 598 -20.62 -44.57 -12.05
N ARG A 599 -20.52 -45.25 -13.21
CA ARG A 599 -21.09 -45.00 -14.56
C ARG A 599 -21.87 -43.70 -14.71
N LEU A 600 -21.23 -42.78 -15.42
CA LEU A 600 -21.89 -41.70 -16.15
C LEU A 600 -23.20 -42.25 -16.77
N PRO A 601 -24.33 -41.53 -16.65
CA PRO A 601 -25.51 -41.83 -17.47
C PRO A 601 -25.05 -42.04 -18.93
N PRO A 602 -25.64 -43.00 -19.67
CA PRO A 602 -25.29 -43.19 -21.07
C PRO A 602 -25.33 -41.84 -21.77
N ALA A 603 -24.34 -41.61 -22.66
CA ALA A 603 -24.25 -40.39 -23.45
C ALA A 603 -25.64 -40.04 -23.97
N VAL A 604 -26.15 -38.86 -23.61
CA VAL A 604 -27.34 -38.33 -24.28
C VAL A 604 -26.95 -38.27 -25.74
N GLU A 605 -27.60 -39.12 -26.54
CA GLU A 605 -27.43 -39.13 -27.98
C GLU A 605 -27.90 -37.75 -28.45
N VAL A 606 -26.96 -36.93 -28.93
CA VAL A 606 -27.12 -35.53 -29.37
C VAL A 606 -27.01 -34.49 -28.23
N PRO A 607 -26.25 -33.38 -28.40
CA PRO A 607 -26.30 -32.26 -27.46
C PRO A 607 -27.72 -31.68 -27.51
N GLU A 608 -28.53 -31.95 -26.50
CA GLU A 608 -29.80 -31.25 -26.37
C GLU A 608 -29.47 -29.76 -26.23
N LYS A 609 -29.88 -28.97 -27.23
CA LYS A 609 -30.04 -27.53 -27.03
C LYS A 609 -30.94 -27.37 -25.83
N ASP A 610 -30.52 -26.55 -24.88
CA ASP A 610 -31.35 -26.27 -23.72
C ASP A 610 -32.68 -25.61 -24.16
N ALA A 611 -33.60 -25.42 -23.21
CA ALA A 611 -34.87 -24.75 -23.48
C ALA A 611 -34.73 -23.35 -24.10
N CYS A 612 -33.52 -22.77 -24.10
CA CYS A 612 -33.19 -21.44 -24.61
C CYS A 612 -32.52 -21.48 -25.99
N GLY A 613 -32.29 -22.68 -26.56
CA GLY A 613 -31.69 -22.88 -27.88
C GLY A 613 -30.17 -22.87 -27.91
N VAL A 614 -29.50 -22.84 -26.75
CA VAL A 614 -28.05 -22.81 -26.60
C VAL A 614 -27.52 -24.22 -26.29
N GLN A 615 -26.42 -24.62 -26.92
CA GLN A 615 -25.77 -25.90 -26.66
C GLN A 615 -24.96 -25.85 -25.36
N GLN A 616 -25.28 -26.75 -24.44
CA GLN A 616 -24.52 -26.94 -23.20
C GLN A 616 -23.40 -27.96 -23.40
N VAL A 617 -22.17 -27.60 -23.04
CA VAL A 617 -21.04 -28.53 -22.93
C VAL A 617 -20.68 -28.73 -21.47
N VAL A 618 -20.91 -29.93 -20.95
CA VAL A 618 -20.64 -30.27 -19.54
C VAL A 618 -19.24 -30.85 -19.36
N ILE A 619 -18.38 -30.15 -18.63
CA ILE A 619 -17.01 -30.60 -18.29
C ILE A 619 -16.95 -30.97 -16.81
N ARG A 620 -16.62 -32.23 -16.52
CA ARG A 620 -16.46 -32.75 -15.16
C ARG A 620 -14.99 -32.97 -14.84
N VAL A 621 -14.50 -32.29 -13.82
CA VAL A 621 -13.15 -32.49 -13.28
C VAL A 621 -13.25 -33.08 -11.88
N SER A 622 -12.69 -34.27 -11.73
CA SER A 622 -12.74 -35.09 -10.51
C SER A 622 -11.38 -35.74 -10.23
N ASP A 623 -11.26 -36.50 -9.15
CA ASP A 623 -10.01 -37.18 -8.76
C ASP A 623 -9.40 -38.04 -9.89
N THR A 624 -10.22 -38.53 -10.84
CA THR A 624 -9.75 -39.37 -11.96
C THR A 624 -8.98 -38.62 -13.05
N ASN A 625 -9.26 -37.32 -13.25
CA ASN A 625 -8.67 -36.52 -14.33
C ASN A 625 -8.04 -35.20 -13.87
N PHE A 626 -8.27 -34.77 -12.63
CA PHE A 626 -7.73 -33.53 -12.06
C PHE A 626 -6.20 -33.45 -12.21
N GLY A 627 -5.49 -34.51 -11.81
CA GLY A 627 -4.03 -34.57 -11.91
C GLY A 627 -3.46 -34.65 -13.33
N GLN A 628 -4.31 -34.89 -14.33
CA GLN A 628 -3.92 -34.92 -15.74
C GLN A 628 -4.26 -33.60 -16.46
N ILE A 629 -5.16 -32.80 -15.89
CA ILE A 629 -5.60 -31.51 -16.45
C ILE A 629 -4.77 -30.37 -15.87
N PHE A 630 -4.59 -30.33 -14.55
CA PHE A 630 -3.98 -29.20 -13.87
C PHE A 630 -2.47 -29.38 -13.61
N PRO A 631 -1.71 -28.27 -13.43
CA PRO A 631 -0.27 -28.32 -13.20
C PRO A 631 0.09 -29.18 -11.98
N LYS A 632 1.16 -29.97 -12.10
CA LYS A 632 1.59 -30.92 -11.08
C LYS A 632 1.79 -30.26 -9.70
N GLU A 633 2.38 -29.07 -9.66
CA GLU A 633 2.61 -28.34 -8.41
C GLU A 633 1.31 -27.95 -7.69
N HIS A 634 0.25 -27.63 -8.46
CA HIS A 634 -1.07 -27.34 -7.91
C HIS A 634 -1.68 -28.59 -7.28
N VAL A 635 -1.64 -29.72 -7.99
CA VAL A 635 -2.16 -31.01 -7.54
C VAL A 635 -1.47 -31.44 -6.24
N GLU A 636 -0.14 -31.39 -6.20
CA GLU A 636 0.65 -31.74 -5.01
C GLU A 636 0.34 -30.84 -3.82
N PHE A 637 0.10 -29.54 -4.05
CA PHE A 637 -0.28 -28.62 -2.98
C PHE A 637 -1.65 -28.97 -2.38
N ILE A 638 -2.67 -29.16 -3.20
CA ILE A 638 -4.01 -29.50 -2.70
C ILE A 638 -3.98 -30.83 -1.94
N ASP A 639 -3.24 -31.82 -2.44
CA ASP A 639 -3.05 -33.11 -1.75
C ASP A 639 -2.38 -32.96 -0.39
N ARG A 640 -1.38 -32.08 -0.26
CA ARG A 640 -0.71 -31.79 1.02
C ARG A 640 -1.65 -31.11 2.00
N LEU A 641 -2.36 -30.06 1.56
CA LEU A 641 -3.32 -29.31 2.37
C LEU A 641 -4.36 -30.25 2.99
N LYS A 642 -4.85 -31.23 2.22
CA LYS A 642 -5.84 -32.21 2.71
C LYS A 642 -5.25 -33.29 3.60
N LYS A 643 -4.02 -33.76 3.35
CA LYS A 643 -3.31 -34.68 4.25
C LYS A 643 -3.07 -34.07 5.64
N ALA A 644 -2.80 -32.76 5.70
CA ALA A 644 -2.66 -32.02 6.97
C ALA A 644 -3.99 -31.97 7.75
N GLY A 645 -5.09 -31.64 7.06
CA GLY A 645 -6.43 -31.62 7.67
C GLY A 645 -6.88 -32.98 8.22
N LYS A 646 -6.56 -34.08 7.52
CA LYS A 646 -6.89 -35.44 7.98
C LYS A 646 -6.19 -35.83 9.28
N ARG A 647 -4.90 -35.50 9.42
CA ARG A 647 -4.14 -35.79 10.66
C ARG A 647 -4.70 -35.03 11.87
N ALA A 648 -5.07 -33.76 11.69
CA ALA A 648 -5.67 -32.97 12.75
C ALA A 648 -7.04 -33.53 13.20
N ALA A 649 -7.84 -34.06 12.28
CA ALA A 649 -9.11 -34.71 12.61
C ALA A 649 -8.91 -36.05 13.34
N ASP A 650 -7.96 -36.88 12.90
CA ASP A 650 -7.63 -38.16 13.53
C ASP A 650 -7.06 -37.97 14.96
N ASP A 651 -6.31 -36.90 15.21
CA ASP A 651 -5.77 -36.56 16.54
C ASP A 651 -6.88 -36.15 17.53
N ILE A 652 -7.88 -35.37 17.09
CA ILE A 652 -9.02 -34.96 17.93
C ILE A 652 -9.91 -36.17 18.29
N ASP A 653 -10.17 -37.06 17.33
CA ASP A 653 -10.92 -38.30 17.59
C ASP A 653 -10.14 -39.22 18.55
N SER A 654 -8.81 -39.25 18.46
CA SER A 654 -7.98 -40.05 19.37
C SER A 654 -7.96 -39.53 20.82
N ASP A 655 -8.08 -38.21 21.02
CA ASP A 655 -8.16 -37.58 22.35
C ASP A 655 -9.55 -37.70 22.97
N GLU A 656 -10.62 -37.67 22.17
CA GLU A 656 -11.97 -38.03 22.63
C GLU A 656 -12.05 -39.50 23.04
N ASP A 657 -11.44 -40.40 22.28
CA ASP A 657 -11.48 -41.84 22.53
C ASP A 657 -10.59 -42.23 23.74
N ARG A 658 -9.48 -41.50 23.96
CA ARG A 658 -8.70 -41.55 25.21
C ARG A 658 -9.48 -41.00 26.41
N SER A 659 -10.21 -39.90 26.24
CA SER A 659 -11.05 -39.31 27.29
C SER A 659 -12.23 -40.20 27.68
N LYS A 660 -12.77 -40.98 26.73
CA LYS A 660 -13.80 -42.00 26.99
C LYS A 660 -13.22 -43.25 27.68
N LYS A 661 -12.01 -43.69 27.33
CA LYS A 661 -11.32 -44.83 27.98
C LYS A 661 -10.79 -44.53 29.39
N LEU A 662 -10.61 -43.26 29.76
CA LEU A 662 -10.27 -42.84 31.13
C LEU A 662 -11.50 -42.65 32.05
N ARG A 663 -12.72 -42.83 31.52
CA ARG A 663 -13.99 -42.72 32.26
C ARG A 663 -14.74 -44.04 32.44
N THR A 664 -14.12 -45.16 32.08
CA THR A 664 -14.52 -46.54 32.39
C THR A 664 -13.40 -47.20 33.17
#